data_AF-A0ABD1E3A2-F1
#
_entry.id   AF-A0ABD1E3A2-F1
#
_cell.length_a   1.000
_cell.length_b   1.000
_cell.length_c   1.000
_cell.angle_alpha   90.00
_cell.angle_beta   90.00
_cell.angle_gamma   90.00
#
_symmetry.space_group_name_H-M   'P 1'
#
loop_
_entity.id
_entity.type
_entity.pdbx_description
1 polymer ?
#
loop_
_entity_poly.entity_id
_entity_poly.type
_entity_poly.pdbx_seq_one_letter_code
_entity_poly.pdbx_strand_id
1 'polypeptide(L)'
;MSGRGSNDDSPAPTPRSNESPVPDLDPFEDEGLLGDMAPDLEDEGEGEELFGDNMENDYRAMPHLDRYDERLLDEDDYDPMSVEDRLAAEAELRQRDRDMGILRRDDRELFYDREDDEDPRHKRRRAEKAALGDIDDQEMIESIENLEDTKGYTIKDWVIMMGPRTEITNRFKNFLRTYVNSKGQYIYKEKIRRMCENNQSSFTVEFPNLANKEHVLAYFLPEAPFQMLEIFDEVAKNIVLSMYPSYERVTNEIHIRISDLPLIEELRTFRKLHVNQLVRTLGVVTATTGVLPQLSIIKFDCNRCGFVLGPFTQTQDNEVNPNSCPECQSSGPFSINMEQTVYRNYQKITLQESPGRIPAGRVPRSKDCILLADLCDRCKPGDEVDITGIYTNSYDGSLNVDNGFPVFSTVIFVNHLLVKDCKQIVQSLTDDDISAIIKMSKDHRIADRIIASIAPSIFGHDYIKRALALSLFGGEPKNPGHKHKIRGDINVLICGDPGTAKSQFLKFVEKIAPRAVFTTGQGASAVGLTAYVRKNPASREWTLEAGALVLADQGVCLIDEFDKMNDQDRTSIHEAMEQQSISISKAGIVTSLQARCSVVAAANPIGGRYDASMTFTENVNLSDPILSRFDILCVVRDEIDPIQDQHLAKFVVGSHIRHHPCKKDAEDAAQIENDLQVPQEMLKKYIVYARENIHPKLQNMDQDKVAKIYTQLRQESLATGSLPITVRHIESIIRMSEAHARMHLREYVQDDDVNMAVRMMLESFVETQKYSVMKSMRQAFQRYLSFKKDHSELLFYILRQLTQDQLTFQRATNAMEALTIEIDEKDLMDKAKQIDIHDLKPFYQSKIFENNHFVYDARRKVILHTVPEAIGEF
;
A
#
# COMPACT_ATOMS: atom_id res chain seq x y z
N MET A 1 0.99 -34.02 -56.98
CA MET A 1 0.79 -34.64 -58.31
C MET A 1 0.10 -33.57 -59.14
N SER A 2 0.70 -32.91 -60.12
CA SER A 2 1.32 -33.37 -61.38
C SER A 2 2.12 -32.16 -61.92
N GLY A 3 3.37 -32.29 -62.32
CA GLY A 3 3.75 -32.46 -63.74
C GLY A 3 4.92 -31.49 -64.06
N ARG A 4 5.92 -31.99 -64.77
CA ARG A 4 7.31 -31.47 -64.93
C ARG A 4 7.52 -30.62 -66.19
N GLY A 5 8.67 -29.90 -66.20
CA GLY A 5 9.42 -29.38 -67.38
C GLY A 5 9.52 -27.85 -67.33
N SER A 6 10.60 -27.13 -67.67
CA SER A 6 11.90 -27.39 -68.32
C SER A 6 12.72 -26.06 -68.31
N ASN A 7 13.99 -26.15 -68.72
CA ASN A 7 15.09 -25.16 -68.72
C ASN A 7 14.89 -23.77 -69.39
N ASP A 8 15.85 -22.90 -69.03
CA ASP A 8 16.62 -21.91 -69.83
C ASP A 8 16.44 -20.40 -69.58
N ASP A 9 17.63 -19.78 -69.51
CA ASP A 9 18.12 -18.40 -69.47
C ASP A 9 17.18 -17.18 -69.56
N SER A 10 17.48 -16.24 -68.65
CA SER A 10 17.31 -14.76 -68.65
C SER A 10 16.45 -14.12 -69.76
N PRO A 11 15.51 -13.25 -69.38
CA PRO A 11 15.82 -11.81 -69.48
C PRO A 11 15.23 -10.93 -68.36
N ALA A 12 15.81 -9.74 -68.19
CA ALA A 12 15.28 -8.66 -67.35
C ALA A 12 13.88 -8.19 -67.81
N PRO A 13 13.04 -7.63 -66.91
CA PRO A 13 11.95 -6.77 -67.34
C PRO A 13 12.04 -5.36 -66.74
N THR A 14 11.88 -4.40 -67.65
CA THR A 14 11.63 -2.98 -67.44
C THR A 14 10.25 -2.69 -66.80
N PRO A 15 10.05 -1.49 -66.23
CA PRO A 15 8.87 -1.10 -65.46
C PRO A 15 7.84 -0.32 -66.30
N ARG A 16 6.67 -0.05 -65.69
CA ARG A 16 5.55 0.90 -66.00
C ARG A 16 4.20 0.14 -66.07
N SER A 17 3.06 0.68 -65.65
CA SER A 17 2.65 2.01 -65.17
C SER A 17 1.18 1.92 -64.75
N ASN A 18 0.77 2.81 -63.83
CA ASN A 18 -0.51 3.55 -63.74
C ASN A 18 -0.52 4.09 -62.30
N GLU A 19 -0.62 5.39 -61.99
CA GLU A 19 -1.41 6.44 -62.61
C GLU A 19 -0.70 7.81 -62.56
N SER A 20 -1.20 8.74 -63.38
CA SER A 20 -0.56 9.96 -63.88
C SER A 20 -0.68 11.19 -62.96
N PRO A 21 0.12 12.25 -63.21
CA PRO A 21 0.39 13.36 -62.29
C PRO A 21 -0.17 14.71 -62.75
N VAL A 22 -0.50 15.62 -61.83
CA VAL A 22 -0.53 17.09 -62.06
C VAL A 22 -0.54 17.85 -60.69
N PRO A 23 -0.26 19.17 -60.60
CA PRO A 23 1.08 19.77 -60.37
C PRO A 23 1.15 20.70 -59.14
N ASP A 24 2.36 21.16 -58.80
CA ASP A 24 2.61 22.31 -57.89
C ASP A 24 1.94 23.60 -58.40
N LEU A 25 1.46 24.45 -57.47
CA LEU A 25 1.40 25.93 -57.59
C LEU A 25 1.05 26.60 -56.25
N ASP A 26 1.46 27.87 -56.16
CA ASP A 26 1.73 28.75 -55.01
C ASP A 26 0.57 29.08 -54.02
N PRO A 27 0.87 29.66 -52.84
CA PRO A 27 -0.14 30.09 -51.86
C PRO A 27 -0.45 31.59 -51.98
N PHE A 28 -1.73 32.01 -52.02
CA PHE A 28 -2.17 33.35 -51.60
C PHE A 28 -3.70 33.44 -51.43
N GLU A 29 -4.12 34.07 -50.32
CA GLU A 29 -5.31 34.94 -50.10
C GLU A 29 -6.72 34.52 -50.61
N ASP A 30 -7.73 34.40 -49.73
CA ASP A 30 -8.48 35.55 -49.18
C ASP A 30 -9.74 35.13 -48.38
N GLU A 31 -9.97 35.91 -47.32
CA GLU A 31 -11.22 36.49 -46.80
C GLU A 31 -12.59 35.76 -46.81
N GLY A 32 -13.30 35.94 -45.69
CA GLY A 32 -14.75 36.12 -45.67
C GLY A 32 -15.48 35.51 -44.48
N LEU A 33 -15.72 36.30 -43.41
CA LEU A 33 -17.05 36.83 -43.02
C LEU A 33 -18.04 35.75 -42.51
N LEU A 34 -18.74 35.83 -41.38
CA LEU A 34 -19.21 36.85 -40.44
C LEU A 34 -19.70 36.08 -39.19
N GLY A 35 -19.52 36.57 -37.96
CA GLY A 35 -20.46 37.50 -37.30
C GLY A 35 -21.54 36.70 -36.54
N ASP A 36 -21.95 36.99 -35.31
CA ASP A 36 -21.99 38.28 -34.62
C ASP A 36 -22.48 38.07 -33.16
N MET A 37 -22.32 39.13 -32.34
CA MET A 37 -23.10 39.54 -31.15
C MET A 37 -22.68 39.14 -29.72
N ALA A 38 -22.27 40.19 -28.99
CA ALA A 38 -21.87 40.41 -27.58
C ALA A 38 -23.08 40.44 -26.58
N PRO A 39 -23.04 40.97 -25.31
CA PRO A 39 -21.96 41.61 -24.52
C PRO A 39 -21.87 41.35 -22.96
N ASP A 40 -20.84 41.95 -22.33
CA ASP A 40 -20.73 42.54 -20.96
C ASP A 40 -20.72 41.64 -19.68
N LEU A 41 -19.91 41.77 -18.61
CA LEU A 41 -18.91 42.70 -18.00
C LEU A 41 -18.15 41.86 -16.91
N GLU A 42 -16.92 42.08 -16.38
CA GLU A 42 -16.37 43.26 -15.65
C GLU A 42 -14.88 42.98 -15.24
N ASP A 43 -14.02 44.02 -15.35
CA ASP A 43 -12.76 44.40 -14.66
C ASP A 43 -11.55 43.45 -14.43
N GLU A 44 -10.43 43.69 -15.15
CA GLU A 44 -9.08 43.80 -14.57
C GLU A 44 -8.24 44.86 -15.35
N GLY A 45 -7.49 45.68 -14.60
CA GLY A 45 -6.92 46.96 -15.02
C GLY A 45 -5.74 46.93 -16.01
N GLU A 46 -5.53 48.10 -16.62
CA GLU A 46 -4.58 48.46 -17.66
C GLU A 46 -3.13 48.06 -17.36
N GLY A 47 -2.62 47.07 -18.09
CA GLY A 47 -1.20 46.89 -18.34
C GLY A 47 -0.88 47.35 -19.77
N GLU A 48 -0.12 48.44 -19.90
CA GLU A 48 0.36 48.91 -21.21
C GLU A 48 1.37 47.90 -21.80
N GLU A 49 1.15 47.48 -23.04
CA GLU A 49 2.02 46.55 -23.75
C GLU A 49 3.37 47.21 -24.12
N LEU A 50 4.41 46.91 -23.33
CA LEU A 50 5.78 47.43 -23.45
C LEU A 50 6.56 47.01 -24.72
N PHE A 51 5.93 46.32 -25.68
CA PHE A 51 6.59 45.83 -26.90
C PHE A 51 5.78 46.11 -28.17
N GLY A 52 5.01 47.20 -28.19
CA GLY A 52 4.34 47.69 -29.39
C GLY A 52 5.25 48.48 -30.34
N ASP A 53 4.77 48.68 -31.57
CA ASP A 53 5.45 49.34 -32.71
C ASP A 53 5.89 50.81 -32.48
N ASN A 54 5.69 51.37 -31.29
CA ASN A 54 6.10 52.73 -30.91
C ASN A 54 7.48 52.82 -30.21
N MET A 55 8.18 51.69 -30.01
CA MET A 55 9.50 51.65 -29.37
C MET A 55 10.57 52.54 -30.05
N GLU A 56 10.43 52.80 -31.36
CA GLU A 56 11.37 53.64 -32.10
C GLU A 56 11.17 55.15 -31.88
N ASN A 57 10.09 55.58 -31.21
CA ASN A 57 9.85 57.01 -30.95
C ASN A 57 10.60 57.55 -29.72
N ASP A 58 10.98 56.69 -28.76
CA ASP A 58 11.67 57.11 -27.52
C ASP A 58 13.17 57.41 -27.72
N TYR A 59 13.77 56.94 -28.82
CA TYR A 59 15.19 57.13 -29.12
C TYR A 59 15.48 58.36 -30.00
N ARG A 60 14.51 59.28 -30.17
CA ARG A 60 14.74 60.53 -30.92
C ARG A 60 15.47 61.55 -30.05
N ALA A 61 16.66 61.95 -30.48
CA ALA A 61 17.39 63.05 -29.85
C ALA A 61 16.58 64.35 -29.93
N MET A 62 16.30 64.97 -28.78
CA MET A 62 15.63 66.28 -28.67
C MET A 62 16.65 67.37 -28.35
N PRO A 63 17.12 68.17 -29.33
CA PRO A 63 18.24 69.10 -29.14
C PRO A 63 17.97 70.29 -28.20
N HIS A 64 16.73 70.46 -27.71
CA HIS A 64 16.36 71.59 -26.86
C HIS A 64 16.50 71.31 -25.36
N LEU A 65 16.62 70.05 -24.95
CA LEU A 65 16.76 69.63 -23.54
C LEU A 65 18.22 69.35 -23.14
N ASP A 66 19.13 69.19 -24.10
CA ASP A 66 20.56 68.90 -23.90
C ASP A 66 21.46 70.15 -23.83
N ARG A 67 20.90 71.34 -23.60
CA ARG A 67 21.68 72.56 -23.32
C ARG A 67 21.44 73.01 -21.89
N TYR A 68 22.51 72.97 -21.09
CA TYR A 68 22.53 73.64 -19.79
C TYR A 68 22.30 75.15 -19.98
N ASP A 69 21.49 75.73 -19.10
CA ASP A 69 21.21 77.18 -19.10
C ASP A 69 22.47 77.92 -18.62
N GLU A 70 23.11 78.70 -19.51
CA GLU A 70 24.39 79.38 -19.25
C GLU A 70 24.34 80.33 -18.03
N ARG A 71 23.13 80.73 -17.60
CA ARG A 71 22.94 81.59 -16.41
C ARG A 71 23.05 80.86 -15.07
N LEU A 72 23.07 79.53 -15.08
CA LEU A 72 23.17 78.67 -13.89
C LEU A 72 24.55 77.99 -13.78
N LEU A 73 25.47 78.29 -14.70
CA LEU A 73 26.86 77.87 -14.61
C LEU A 73 27.61 78.85 -13.70
N ASP A 74 28.09 78.34 -12.58
CA ASP A 74 28.97 79.06 -11.66
C ASP A 74 30.37 79.15 -12.29
N GLU A 75 30.83 80.37 -12.62
CA GLU A 75 32.13 80.62 -13.28
C GLU A 75 33.24 81.01 -12.28
N ASP A 76 32.99 80.93 -10.98
CA ASP A 76 33.98 81.26 -9.95
C ASP A 76 34.96 80.09 -9.71
N ASP A 77 36.26 80.34 -9.91
CA ASP A 77 37.35 79.41 -9.55
C ASP A 77 37.59 79.46 -8.03
N TYR A 78 37.18 78.41 -7.31
CA TYR A 78 37.42 78.27 -5.88
C TYR A 78 38.80 77.64 -5.62
N ASP A 79 39.56 78.22 -4.69
CA ASP A 79 40.75 77.57 -4.15
C ASP A 79 40.39 76.21 -3.54
N PRO A 80 41.26 75.19 -3.63
CA PRO A 80 40.98 73.87 -3.08
C PRO A 80 40.76 73.97 -1.56
N MET A 81 39.52 73.75 -1.12
CA MET A 81 39.14 73.74 0.29
C MET A 81 40.00 72.74 1.07
N SER A 82 40.43 73.13 2.27
CA SER A 82 41.12 72.22 3.17
C SER A 82 40.18 71.07 3.58
N VAL A 83 40.75 69.92 3.93
CA VAL A 83 39.98 68.72 4.32
C VAL A 83 39.11 69.00 5.56
N GLU A 84 39.53 69.91 6.44
CA GLU A 84 38.77 70.30 7.64
C GLU A 84 37.57 71.17 7.29
N ASP A 85 37.73 72.12 6.38
CA ASP A 85 36.64 73.01 5.94
C ASP A 85 35.57 72.23 5.15
N ARG A 86 36.00 71.25 4.36
CA ARG A 86 35.08 70.35 3.63
C ARG A 86 34.23 69.51 4.58
N LEU A 87 34.84 68.99 5.64
CA LEU A 87 34.15 68.18 6.66
C LEU A 87 33.16 69.01 7.49
N ALA A 88 33.49 70.27 7.78
CA ALA A 88 32.60 71.19 8.46
C ALA A 88 31.37 71.55 7.60
N ALA A 89 31.58 71.82 6.31
CA ALA A 89 30.49 72.11 5.37
C ALA A 89 29.56 70.90 5.15
N GLU A 90 30.12 69.68 5.07
CA GLU A 90 29.33 68.44 5.00
C GLU A 90 28.51 68.20 6.27
N ALA A 91 29.08 68.51 7.44
CA ALA A 91 28.37 68.37 8.71
C ALA A 91 27.19 69.36 8.80
N GLU A 92 27.39 70.60 8.35
CA GLU A 92 26.34 71.63 8.34
C GLU A 92 25.20 71.29 7.37
N LEU A 93 25.53 70.79 6.16
CA LEU A 93 24.53 70.31 5.20
C LEU A 93 23.73 69.12 5.75
N ARG A 94 24.40 68.16 6.39
CA ARG A 94 23.74 66.99 6.98
C ARG A 94 22.82 67.36 8.14
N GLN A 95 23.15 68.43 8.88
CA GLN A 95 22.31 68.96 9.94
C GLN A 95 21.07 69.67 9.37
N ARG A 96 21.24 70.44 8.29
CA ARG A 96 20.15 71.10 7.57
C ARG A 96 19.20 70.10 6.90
N ASP A 97 19.73 69.03 6.32
CA ASP A 97 18.94 67.96 5.69
C ASP A 97 18.17 67.12 6.72
N ARG A 98 18.73 66.93 7.92
CA ARG A 98 18.00 66.33 9.06
C ARG A 98 16.86 67.20 9.55
N ASP A 99 17.08 68.51 9.66
CA ASP A 99 16.04 69.46 10.11
C ASP A 99 14.90 69.59 9.09
N MET A 100 15.17 69.32 7.80
CA MET A 100 14.21 69.36 6.69
C MET A 100 13.59 67.99 6.34
N GLY A 101 14.02 66.90 7.00
CA GLY A 101 13.42 65.57 6.87
C GLY A 101 13.63 64.87 5.52
N ILE A 102 14.64 65.27 4.73
CA ILE A 102 14.91 64.66 3.42
C ILE A 102 15.95 63.55 3.58
N LEU A 103 15.53 62.28 3.53
CA LEU A 103 16.45 61.14 3.47
C LEU A 103 16.86 60.84 2.02
N ARG A 104 18.13 61.08 1.67
CA ARG A 104 18.78 60.42 0.52
C ARG A 104 19.36 59.09 0.98
N ARG A 105 18.98 58.02 0.27
CA ARG A 105 19.51 56.67 0.45
C ARG A 105 20.88 56.62 -0.22
N ASP A 106 21.95 56.60 0.57
CA ASP A 106 23.30 56.39 0.06
C ASP A 106 24.05 55.34 0.89
N ASP A 107 24.67 54.40 0.18
CA ASP A 107 25.07 53.04 0.60
C ASP A 107 26.40 52.98 1.37
N ARG A 108 26.57 53.74 2.46
CA ARG A 108 27.82 53.70 3.25
C ARG A 108 27.69 53.66 4.77
N GLU A 109 26.50 53.47 5.31
CA GLU A 109 26.25 53.32 6.76
C GLU A 109 26.13 51.85 7.21
N LEU A 110 26.91 50.94 6.63
CA LEU A 110 26.89 49.51 6.96
C LEU A 110 28.03 49.04 7.89
N PHE A 111 28.70 49.96 8.58
CA PHE A 111 29.61 49.59 9.65
C PHE A 111 29.46 50.53 10.85
N TYR A 112 29.06 49.91 11.97
CA TYR A 112 28.86 50.43 13.33
C TYR A 112 27.49 51.05 13.61
N ASP A 113 26.50 50.17 13.79
CA ASP A 113 25.34 50.51 14.60
C ASP A 113 25.78 50.83 16.04
N ARG A 114 25.25 51.97 16.48
CA ARG A 114 25.20 52.41 17.86
C ARG A 114 24.15 51.57 18.58
N GLU A 115 24.58 50.72 19.48
CA GLU A 115 23.88 50.44 20.74
C GLU A 115 24.87 49.76 21.68
N ASP A 116 25.51 50.57 22.53
CA ASP A 116 26.12 50.13 23.79
C ASP A 116 26.53 51.39 24.58
N ASP A 117 25.59 51.92 25.36
CA ASP A 117 25.93 52.70 26.54
C ASP A 117 26.51 51.74 27.60
N GLU A 118 27.76 51.29 27.41
CA GLU A 118 28.53 50.60 28.44
C GLU A 118 29.68 51.47 28.98
N ASP A 119 29.68 51.62 30.30
CA ASP A 119 30.65 52.33 31.13
C ASP A 119 32.13 52.15 30.67
N PRO A 120 32.93 53.24 30.53
CA PRO A 120 34.32 53.17 30.05
C PRO A 120 35.28 52.42 30.98
N ARG A 121 34.84 51.97 32.15
CA ARG A 121 35.58 51.07 33.04
C ARG A 121 35.54 49.60 32.59
N HIS A 122 34.52 49.20 31.83
CA HIS A 122 34.33 47.80 31.41
C HIS A 122 35.28 47.41 30.26
N LYS A 123 35.53 48.35 29.32
CA LYS A 123 36.48 48.16 28.20
C LYS A 123 37.93 47.91 28.63
N ARG A 124 38.39 48.54 29.72
CA ARG A 124 39.75 48.28 30.25
C ARG A 124 39.90 46.87 30.83
N ARG A 125 38.84 46.34 31.45
CA ARG A 125 38.83 44.99 32.04
C ARG A 125 38.69 43.88 30.99
N ARG A 126 37.99 44.16 29.87
CA ARG A 126 37.89 43.27 28.70
C ARG A 126 39.24 43.11 27.98
N ALA A 127 40.00 44.20 27.82
CA ALA A 127 41.33 44.15 27.22
C ALA A 127 42.34 43.36 28.06
N GLU A 128 42.26 43.43 29.40
CA GLU A 128 43.09 42.62 30.30
C GLU A 128 42.72 41.12 30.28
N LYS A 129 41.42 40.79 30.15
CA LYS A 129 40.97 39.39 30.04
C LYS A 129 41.29 38.74 28.69
N ALA A 130 41.24 39.49 27.59
CA ALA A 130 41.57 38.99 26.26
C ALA A 130 43.06 38.57 26.12
N ALA A 131 43.95 39.15 26.93
CA ALA A 131 45.35 38.77 26.98
C ALA A 131 45.62 37.42 27.68
N LEU A 132 44.62 36.85 28.38
CA LEU A 132 44.74 35.63 29.19
C LEU A 132 44.18 34.35 28.53
N GLY A 133 43.63 34.43 27.32
CA GLY A 133 43.37 33.25 26.48
C GLY A 133 42.30 32.27 26.98
N ASP A 134 41.34 32.72 27.78
CA ASP A 134 40.19 31.92 28.21
C ASP A 134 38.95 32.36 27.42
N ILE A 135 38.58 31.58 26.41
CA ILE A 135 37.33 31.76 25.67
C ILE A 135 36.32 30.82 26.34
N ASP A 136 35.43 31.37 27.17
CA ASP A 136 34.21 30.66 27.56
C ASP A 136 33.32 30.58 26.31
N ASP A 137 33.10 29.37 25.78
CA ASP A 137 32.21 29.05 24.65
C ASP A 137 30.72 29.39 24.89
N GLN A 138 30.42 30.16 25.94
CA GLN A 138 29.07 30.40 26.44
C GLN A 138 28.45 31.73 25.98
N GLU A 139 29.22 32.65 25.40
CA GLU A 139 28.74 33.97 24.93
C GLU A 139 28.45 34.06 23.41
N MET A 140 28.57 32.96 22.65
CA MET A 140 28.13 32.90 21.23
C MET A 140 26.97 31.92 21.00
N ILE A 141 25.92 32.02 21.81
CA ILE A 141 24.66 31.32 21.56
C ILE A 141 23.66 32.37 21.06
N GLU A 142 23.64 32.60 19.75
CA GLU A 142 22.55 33.37 19.11
C GLU A 142 21.28 32.53 19.21
N SER A 143 20.25 33.01 19.92
CA SER A 143 18.98 32.30 20.07
C SER A 143 18.20 32.30 18.74
N ILE A 144 18.02 31.12 18.11
CA ILE A 144 17.16 30.89 16.94
C ILE A 144 15.66 30.98 17.29
N GLU A 145 15.26 31.80 18.27
CA GLU A 145 13.84 31.96 18.61
C GLU A 145 13.08 32.78 17.55
N ASN A 146 13.78 33.65 16.80
CA ASN A 146 13.19 34.34 15.66
C ASN A 146 13.39 33.53 14.38
N LEU A 147 12.34 32.83 13.94
CA LEU A 147 12.23 32.20 12.62
C LEU A 147 12.53 33.17 11.46
N GLU A 148 12.40 34.48 11.70
CA GLU A 148 12.57 35.56 10.73
C GLU A 148 14.02 36.06 10.62
N ASP A 149 14.92 35.73 11.56
CA ASP A 149 16.29 36.22 11.55
C ASP A 149 17.26 35.18 10.96
N THR A 150 17.00 34.75 9.73
CA THR A 150 18.00 34.00 8.94
C THR A 150 19.15 34.87 8.47
N LYS A 151 19.22 36.15 8.89
CA LYS A 151 20.22 37.15 8.50
C LYS A 151 20.45 37.22 6.98
N GLY A 152 19.45 36.88 6.18
CA GLY A 152 19.52 36.84 4.71
C GLY A 152 20.29 35.64 4.12
N TYR A 153 20.70 34.67 4.93
CA TYR A 153 21.33 33.43 4.44
C TYR A 153 20.30 32.43 3.93
N THR A 154 20.71 31.57 2.99
CA THR A 154 19.91 30.40 2.65
C THR A 154 19.84 29.47 3.87
N ILE A 155 18.72 28.76 4.04
CA ILE A 155 18.53 27.88 5.21
C ILE A 155 19.62 26.80 5.28
N LYS A 156 20.10 26.33 4.12
CA LYS A 156 21.22 25.40 4.04
C LYS A 156 22.51 25.97 4.63
N ASP A 157 22.87 27.19 4.26
CA ASP A 157 24.11 27.82 4.75
C ASP A 157 23.96 28.23 6.22
N TRP A 158 22.76 28.65 6.62
CA TRP A 158 22.44 29.01 8.00
C TRP A 158 22.66 27.85 8.98
N VAL A 159 22.18 26.64 8.65
CA VAL A 159 22.33 25.45 9.49
C VAL A 159 23.80 25.01 9.64
N ILE A 160 24.67 25.36 8.68
CA ILE A 160 26.10 25.03 8.72
C ILE A 160 26.86 25.94 9.70
N MET A 161 26.38 27.16 9.94
CA MET A 161 27.03 28.13 10.83
C MET A 161 27.15 27.57 12.26
N MET A 162 28.28 27.85 12.91
CA MET A 162 28.62 27.29 14.23
C MET A 162 27.56 27.60 15.30
N GLY A 163 27.04 28.83 15.33
CA GLY A 163 26.01 29.25 16.28
C GLY A 163 24.73 28.41 16.14
N PRO A 164 24.05 28.46 14.97
CA PRO A 164 22.85 27.68 14.72
C PRO A 164 23.05 26.17 14.87
N ARG A 165 24.17 25.62 14.36
CA ARG A 165 24.51 24.19 14.50
C ARG A 165 24.55 23.76 15.96
N THR A 166 25.17 24.55 16.82
CA THR A 166 25.30 24.24 18.26
C THR A 166 23.96 24.32 18.97
N GLU A 167 23.12 25.30 18.60
CA GLU A 167 21.78 25.39 19.17
C GLU A 167 20.87 24.24 18.73
N ILE A 168 20.86 23.88 17.44
CA ILE A 168 20.11 22.72 16.92
C ILE A 168 20.52 21.45 17.68
N THR A 169 21.83 21.26 17.90
CA THR A 169 22.39 20.16 18.69
C THR A 169 21.82 20.13 20.11
N ASN A 170 21.80 21.28 20.79
CA ASN A 170 21.31 21.39 22.16
C ASN A 170 19.78 21.21 22.27
N ARG A 171 19.01 21.81 21.37
CA ARG A 171 17.55 21.66 21.31
C ARG A 171 17.17 20.21 21.04
N PHE A 172 17.83 19.56 20.09
CA PHE A 172 17.56 18.16 19.78
C PHE A 172 17.98 17.21 20.93
N LYS A 173 19.07 17.52 21.63
CA LYS A 173 19.47 16.78 22.84
C LYS A 173 18.44 16.91 23.96
N ASN A 174 17.89 18.11 24.15
CA ASN A 174 16.80 18.36 25.10
C ASN A 174 15.51 17.66 24.64
N PHE A 175 15.23 17.64 23.34
CA PHE A 175 14.11 16.92 22.74
C PHE A 175 14.11 15.45 23.19
N LEU A 176 15.22 14.73 22.93
CA LEU A 176 15.35 13.30 23.24
C LEU A 176 15.27 12.98 24.74
N ARG A 177 15.70 13.91 25.61
CA ARG A 177 15.71 13.69 27.07
C ARG A 177 14.38 13.99 27.75
N THR A 178 13.69 15.06 27.33
CA THR A 178 12.53 15.57 28.07
C THR A 178 11.17 15.23 27.45
N TYR A 179 11.12 14.55 26.30
CA TYR A 179 9.84 14.19 25.67
C TYR A 179 9.12 13.06 26.42
N VAL A 180 7.86 13.29 26.77
CA VAL A 180 7.02 12.39 27.56
C VAL A 180 5.68 12.18 26.85
N ASN A 181 5.16 10.95 26.88
CA ASN A 181 3.84 10.63 26.33
C ASN A 181 2.70 11.07 27.28
N SER A 182 1.45 11.00 26.82
CA SER A 182 0.22 11.17 27.62
C SER A 182 0.15 10.27 28.86
N LYS A 183 0.93 9.17 28.89
CA LYS A 183 1.05 8.22 30.03
C LYS A 183 2.23 8.52 30.98
N GLY A 184 2.97 9.61 30.79
CA GLY A 184 4.06 10.01 31.70
C GLY A 184 5.40 9.27 31.52
N GLN A 185 5.56 8.48 30.45
CA GLN A 185 6.79 7.71 30.16
C GLN A 185 7.66 8.37 29.08
N TYR A 186 8.98 8.29 29.23
CA TYR A 186 9.96 8.79 28.27
C TYR A 186 10.15 7.82 27.09
N ILE A 187 9.50 8.11 25.95
CA ILE A 187 9.48 7.24 24.77
C ILE A 187 10.89 7.02 24.21
N TYR A 188 11.65 8.09 23.96
CA TYR A 188 12.95 7.99 23.28
C TYR A 188 14.02 7.32 24.14
N LYS A 189 13.95 7.46 25.47
CA LYS A 189 14.84 6.74 26.38
C LYS A 189 14.62 5.23 26.30
N GLU A 190 13.36 4.80 26.24
CA GLU A 190 13.03 3.38 26.07
C GLU A 190 13.37 2.88 24.66
N LYS A 191 13.08 3.66 23.60
CA LYS A 191 13.47 3.31 22.23
C LYS A 191 14.98 3.14 22.09
N ILE A 192 15.78 4.06 22.62
CA ILE A 192 17.26 3.96 22.61
C ILE A 192 17.71 2.72 23.39
N ARG A 193 17.10 2.45 24.55
CA ARG A 193 17.41 1.23 25.32
C ARG A 193 17.12 -0.04 24.51
N ARG A 194 15.93 -0.15 23.90
CA ARG A 194 15.56 -1.30 23.05
C ARG A 194 16.50 -1.43 21.85
N MET A 195 16.93 -0.30 21.27
CA MET A 195 17.91 -0.28 20.18
C MET A 195 19.25 -0.88 20.62
N CYS A 196 19.77 -0.45 21.77
CA CYS A 196 21.02 -0.99 22.32
C CYS A 196 20.91 -2.47 22.72
N GLU A 197 19.77 -2.91 23.29
CA GLU A 197 19.53 -4.31 23.63
C GLU A 197 19.52 -5.22 22.38
N ASN A 198 19.01 -4.71 21.26
CA ASN A 198 18.97 -5.42 19.98
C ASN A 198 20.21 -5.21 19.10
N ASN A 199 21.23 -4.46 19.57
CA ASN A 199 22.42 -4.07 18.80
C ASN A 199 22.10 -3.41 17.44
N GLN A 200 21.05 -2.60 17.37
CA GLN A 200 20.68 -1.87 16.16
C GLN A 200 21.41 -0.52 16.10
N SER A 201 21.85 -0.10 14.91
CA SER A 201 22.50 1.21 14.70
C SER A 201 21.52 2.33 14.36
N SER A 202 20.21 2.07 14.33
CA SER A 202 19.21 3.07 13.97
C SER A 202 17.98 3.01 14.85
N PHE A 203 17.39 4.17 15.10
CA PHE A 203 16.10 4.29 15.79
C PHE A 203 15.23 5.36 15.14
N THR A 204 13.92 5.26 15.34
CA THR A 204 12.92 6.10 14.68
C THR A 204 12.48 7.29 15.54
N VAL A 205 12.40 8.46 14.89
CA VAL A 205 11.86 9.70 15.42
C VAL A 205 10.60 10.05 14.63
N GLU A 206 9.46 10.04 15.33
CA GLU A 206 8.18 10.48 14.78
C GLU A 206 8.18 11.99 14.60
N PHE A 207 7.97 12.44 13.35
CA PHE A 207 7.87 13.85 12.99
C PHE A 207 6.79 14.63 13.76
N PRO A 208 5.56 14.12 14.00
CA PRO A 208 4.56 14.88 14.76
C PRO A 208 5.01 15.17 16.20
N ASN A 209 5.73 14.24 16.81
CA ASN A 209 6.27 14.44 18.16
C ASN A 209 7.34 15.54 18.17
N LEU A 210 8.18 15.59 17.13
CA LEU A 210 9.16 16.64 16.93
C LEU A 210 8.48 17.99 16.75
N ALA A 211 7.47 18.08 15.89
CA ALA A 211 6.72 19.31 15.62
C ALA A 211 5.99 19.86 16.87
N ASN A 212 5.42 18.98 17.69
CA ASN A 212 4.69 19.38 18.90
C ASN A 212 5.59 20.04 19.96
N LYS A 213 6.84 19.59 20.08
CA LYS A 213 7.77 20.13 21.07
C LYS A 213 8.63 21.26 20.50
N GLU A 214 9.13 21.04 19.28
CA GLU A 214 10.15 21.86 18.65
C GLU A 214 9.76 22.15 17.19
N HIS A 215 8.88 23.13 17.02
CA HIS A 215 8.36 23.53 15.71
C HIS A 215 9.45 24.06 14.76
N VAL A 216 10.49 24.72 15.29
CA VAL A 216 11.60 25.28 14.50
C VAL A 216 12.38 24.18 13.78
N LEU A 217 12.76 23.12 14.49
CA LEU A 217 13.48 21.99 13.87
C LEU A 217 12.61 21.27 12.82
N ALA A 218 11.29 21.18 13.08
CA ALA A 218 10.36 20.58 12.13
C ALA A 218 10.22 21.40 10.83
N TYR A 219 10.42 22.72 10.88
CA TYR A 219 10.42 23.58 9.70
C TYR A 219 11.72 23.46 8.89
N PHE A 220 12.89 23.47 9.53
CA PHE A 220 14.18 23.38 8.81
C PHE A 220 14.45 21.99 8.22
N LEU A 221 13.86 20.94 8.80
CA LEU A 221 14.17 19.56 8.43
C LEU A 221 13.80 19.19 6.98
N PRO A 222 12.62 19.55 6.43
CA PRO A 222 12.30 19.26 5.03
C PRO A 222 13.14 20.04 4.01
N GLU A 223 13.62 21.22 4.37
CA GLU A 223 14.33 22.13 3.46
C GLU A 223 15.84 21.84 3.36
N ALA A 224 16.49 21.55 4.49
CA ALA A 224 17.92 21.21 4.54
C ALA A 224 18.15 19.84 5.24
N PRO A 225 17.65 18.72 4.67
CA PRO A 225 17.66 17.43 5.36
C PRO A 225 19.04 16.83 5.54
N PHE A 226 19.99 17.06 4.63
CA PHE A 226 21.34 16.47 4.72
C PHE A 226 22.09 16.97 5.96
N GLN A 227 22.18 18.29 6.12
CA GLN A 227 22.89 18.89 7.26
C GLN A 227 22.19 18.54 8.58
N MET A 228 20.86 18.60 8.59
CA MET A 228 20.06 18.31 9.79
C MET A 228 20.22 16.86 10.26
N LEU A 229 20.18 15.90 9.34
CA LEU A 229 20.36 14.48 9.67
C LEU A 229 21.77 14.19 10.19
N GLU A 230 22.80 14.81 9.62
CA GLU A 230 24.17 14.69 10.14
C GLU A 230 24.28 15.20 11.58
N ILE A 231 23.71 16.37 11.89
CA ILE A 231 23.68 16.93 13.25
C ILE A 231 22.92 16.00 14.20
N PHE A 232 21.78 15.47 13.75
CA PHE A 232 20.99 14.54 14.55
C PHE A 232 21.78 13.25 14.88
N ASP A 233 22.47 12.68 13.90
CA ASP A 233 23.30 11.48 14.08
C ASP A 233 24.43 11.72 15.10
N GLU A 234 25.08 12.89 15.06
CA GLU A 234 26.09 13.30 16.06
C GLU A 234 25.49 13.37 17.48
N VAL A 235 24.32 14.00 17.64
CA VAL A 235 23.64 14.11 18.94
C VAL A 235 23.23 12.74 19.45
N ALA A 236 22.67 11.89 18.59
CA ALA A 236 22.28 10.53 18.94
C ALA A 236 23.48 9.74 19.44
N LYS A 237 24.59 9.75 18.71
CA LYS A 237 25.83 9.10 19.09
C LYS A 237 26.31 9.54 20.47
N ASN A 238 26.35 10.84 20.73
CA ASN A 238 26.77 11.39 22.02
C ASN A 238 25.86 10.94 23.18
N ILE A 239 24.54 10.90 22.95
CA ILE A 239 23.59 10.44 23.96
C ILE A 239 23.74 8.95 24.23
N VAL A 240 23.82 8.11 23.20
CA VAL A 240 23.96 6.66 23.35
C VAL A 240 25.26 6.32 24.07
N LEU A 241 26.38 6.94 23.69
CA LEU A 241 27.67 6.74 24.37
C LEU A 241 27.65 7.23 25.82
N SER A 242 26.91 8.29 26.13
CA SER A 242 26.74 8.77 27.51
C SER A 242 25.93 7.80 28.39
N MET A 243 24.96 7.08 27.81
CA MET A 243 24.17 6.08 28.52
C MET A 243 24.91 4.73 28.60
N TYR A 244 25.55 4.33 27.50
CA TYR A 244 26.23 3.05 27.33
C TYR A 244 27.61 3.26 26.69
N PRO A 245 28.65 3.55 27.50
CA PRO A 245 30.00 3.73 27.00
C PRO A 245 30.56 2.50 26.27
N SER A 246 30.10 1.30 26.62
CA SER A 246 30.52 0.05 25.98
C SER A 246 30.01 -0.13 24.55
N TYR A 247 29.05 0.68 24.10
CA TYR A 247 28.41 0.53 22.79
C TYR A 247 29.34 0.87 21.61
N GLU A 248 30.39 1.63 21.85
CA GLU A 248 31.43 1.98 20.85
C GLU A 248 32.06 0.76 20.19
N ARG A 249 32.10 -0.40 20.86
CA ARG A 249 32.68 -1.63 20.28
C ARG A 249 31.79 -2.31 19.24
N VAL A 250 30.50 -2.01 19.24
CA VAL A 250 29.50 -2.71 18.41
C VAL A 250 29.34 -1.96 17.09
N THR A 251 29.02 -0.67 17.17
CA THR A 251 28.84 0.20 16.00
C THR A 251 29.28 1.62 16.33
N ASN A 252 30.09 2.20 15.45
CA ASN A 252 30.61 3.56 15.60
C ASN A 252 29.65 4.65 15.09
N GLU A 253 28.64 4.26 14.31
CA GLU A 253 27.72 5.15 13.62
C GLU A 253 26.29 4.83 14.07
N ILE A 254 25.51 5.89 14.33
CA ILE A 254 24.10 5.80 14.68
C ILE A 254 23.34 6.71 13.75
N HIS A 255 22.29 6.19 13.12
CA HIS A 255 21.46 6.95 12.19
C HIS A 255 20.05 7.17 12.73
N ILE A 256 19.56 8.39 12.62
CA ILE A 256 18.17 8.73 12.95
C ILE A 256 17.28 8.57 11.72
N ARG A 257 16.19 7.85 11.94
CA ARG A 257 15.19 7.55 10.93
C ARG A 257 13.95 8.38 11.21
N ILE A 258 13.49 9.18 10.24
CA ILE A 258 12.30 10.01 10.44
C ILE A 258 11.07 9.23 10.00
N SER A 259 10.11 9.06 10.89
CA SER A 259 8.82 8.46 10.57
C SER A 259 7.71 9.51 10.52
N ASP A 260 6.69 9.21 9.73
CA ASP A 260 5.42 9.95 9.67
C ASP A 260 5.49 11.43 9.30
N LEU A 261 6.09 11.74 8.15
CA LEU A 261 5.89 13.06 7.52
C LEU A 261 4.39 13.24 7.16
N PRO A 262 3.79 14.40 7.45
CA PRO A 262 2.36 14.65 7.22
C PRO A 262 2.01 14.69 5.73
N LEU A 263 2.95 15.13 4.89
CA LEU A 263 2.76 15.20 3.44
C LEU A 263 3.11 13.85 2.82
N ILE A 264 2.12 13.20 2.21
CA ILE A 264 2.32 12.00 1.39
C ILE A 264 2.20 12.44 -0.06
N GLU A 265 3.29 12.31 -0.81
CA GLU A 265 3.31 12.62 -2.23
C GLU A 265 3.16 11.35 -3.09
N GLU A 266 2.66 11.55 -4.31
CA GLU A 266 2.62 10.48 -5.32
C GLU A 266 3.88 10.55 -6.19
N LEU A 267 4.38 9.41 -6.67
CA LEU A 267 5.61 9.38 -7.47
C LEU A 267 5.53 10.23 -8.74
N ARG A 268 4.34 10.43 -9.32
CA ARG A 268 4.12 11.32 -10.46
C ARG A 268 4.20 12.81 -10.14
N THR A 269 3.98 13.19 -8.88
CA THR A 269 3.95 14.61 -8.47
C THR A 269 5.35 15.20 -8.31
N PHE A 270 6.38 14.35 -8.24
CA PHE A 270 7.78 14.79 -8.20
C PHE A 270 8.17 15.65 -9.40
N ARG A 271 8.38 16.94 -9.11
CA ARG A 271 8.94 17.96 -10.02
C ARG A 271 10.25 18.53 -9.48
N LYS A 272 10.85 19.44 -10.25
CA LYS A 272 12.06 20.20 -9.88
C LYS A 272 11.99 20.90 -8.52
N LEU A 273 10.80 21.22 -8.03
CA LEU A 273 10.59 21.86 -6.73
C LEU A 273 11.12 21.01 -5.57
N HIS A 274 11.00 19.69 -5.67
CA HIS A 274 11.31 18.75 -4.59
C HIS A 274 12.79 18.35 -4.55
N VAL A 275 13.63 18.94 -5.40
CA VAL A 275 15.06 18.60 -5.47
C VAL A 275 15.75 18.99 -4.17
N ASN A 276 16.50 18.04 -3.61
CA ASN A 276 17.20 18.13 -2.33
C ASN A 276 16.31 18.32 -1.10
N GLN A 277 15.00 18.11 -1.23
CA GLN A 277 14.04 18.16 -0.12
C GLN A 277 13.71 16.76 0.40
N LEU A 278 13.26 16.70 1.65
CA LEU A 278 12.78 15.46 2.27
C LEU A 278 11.35 15.19 1.83
N VAL A 279 11.11 14.03 1.22
CA VAL A 279 9.80 13.64 0.72
C VAL A 279 9.40 12.26 1.25
N ARG A 280 8.10 12.07 1.47
CA ARG A 280 7.49 10.78 1.79
C ARG A 280 6.63 10.32 0.62
N THR A 281 6.87 9.09 0.16
CA THR A 281 6.10 8.47 -0.91
C THR A 281 5.80 7.01 -0.65
N LEU A 282 4.70 6.55 -1.26
CA LEU A 282 4.21 5.19 -1.17
C LEU A 282 4.33 4.51 -2.53
N GLY A 283 4.78 3.27 -2.54
CA GLY A 283 4.80 2.48 -3.76
C GLY A 283 5.08 0.99 -3.52
N VAL A 284 5.03 0.24 -4.61
CA VAL A 284 5.35 -1.18 -4.67
C VAL A 284 6.79 -1.32 -5.20
N VAL A 285 7.61 -2.12 -4.54
CA VAL A 285 8.96 -2.42 -5.05
C VAL A 285 8.84 -3.39 -6.23
N THR A 286 9.40 -3.10 -7.39
CA THR A 286 9.30 -4.01 -8.55
C THR A 286 10.54 -4.87 -8.74
N ALA A 287 11.71 -4.27 -8.57
CA ALA A 287 12.99 -4.94 -8.69
C ALA A 287 13.95 -4.44 -7.61
N THR A 288 14.84 -5.34 -7.21
CA THR A 288 15.88 -5.08 -6.23
C THR A 288 17.19 -5.64 -6.76
N THR A 289 18.28 -4.90 -6.64
CA THR A 289 19.62 -5.46 -6.85
C THR A 289 20.00 -6.34 -5.64
N GLY A 290 21.03 -7.17 -5.82
CA GLY A 290 21.74 -7.75 -4.68
C GLY A 290 22.38 -6.65 -3.82
N VAL A 291 22.78 -7.02 -2.60
CA VAL A 291 23.54 -6.13 -1.72
C VAL A 291 24.99 -6.07 -2.20
N LEU A 292 25.44 -4.87 -2.55
CA LEU A 292 26.79 -4.61 -3.04
C LEU A 292 27.53 -3.74 -2.01
N PRO A 293 28.85 -3.95 -1.79
CA PRO A 293 29.64 -3.05 -0.97
C PRO A 293 30.02 -1.80 -1.80
N GLN A 294 29.72 -0.62 -1.26
CA GLN A 294 30.16 0.68 -1.77
C GLN A 294 31.26 1.24 -0.87
N LEU A 295 32.20 1.97 -1.47
CA LEU A 295 33.26 2.68 -0.73
C LEU A 295 32.66 3.89 0.00
N SER A 296 32.98 4.05 1.30
CA SER A 296 32.60 5.23 2.09
C SER A 296 33.79 6.14 2.33
N ILE A 297 34.87 5.58 2.89
CA ILE A 297 36.16 6.23 3.08
C ILE A 297 37.19 5.45 2.27
N ILE A 298 37.77 6.14 1.30
CA ILE A 298 38.80 5.60 0.43
C ILE A 298 40.16 6.06 0.93
N LYS A 299 41.08 5.10 1.03
CA LYS A 299 42.50 5.35 1.17
C LYS A 299 43.21 4.76 -0.03
N PHE A 300 44.20 5.49 -0.51
CA PHE A 300 44.97 5.09 -1.68
C PHE A 300 46.42 4.83 -1.30
N ASP A 301 47.07 3.89 -1.94
CA ASP A 301 48.51 3.68 -1.81
C ASP A 301 49.24 4.27 -3.01
N CYS A 302 50.27 5.06 -2.74
CA CYS A 302 51.14 5.58 -3.78
C CYS A 302 52.11 4.49 -4.26
N ASN A 303 52.01 4.12 -5.53
CA ASN A 303 52.85 3.07 -6.13
C ASN A 303 54.36 3.41 -6.19
N ARG A 304 54.75 4.69 -6.03
CA ARG A 304 56.17 5.11 -6.09
C ARG A 304 56.85 5.15 -4.72
N CYS A 305 56.16 5.58 -3.66
CA CYS A 305 56.74 5.69 -2.32
C CYS A 305 56.12 4.74 -1.29
N GLY A 306 55.03 4.03 -1.61
CA GLY A 306 54.33 3.14 -0.68
C GLY A 306 53.54 3.86 0.41
N PHE A 307 53.40 5.19 0.32
CA PHE A 307 52.68 6.01 1.28
C PHE A 307 51.16 5.91 1.08
N VAL A 308 50.43 5.78 2.19
CA VAL A 308 48.97 5.76 2.20
C VAL A 308 48.43 7.20 2.20
N LEU A 309 47.71 7.56 1.15
CA LEU A 309 47.00 8.80 0.94
C LEU A 309 45.58 8.73 1.49
N GLY A 310 45.09 9.89 1.93
CA GLY A 310 43.74 10.02 2.45
C GLY A 310 43.65 9.60 3.92
N PRO A 311 42.51 9.89 4.57
CA PRO A 311 41.19 9.45 4.11
C PRO A 311 40.49 10.44 3.17
N PHE A 312 39.91 9.92 2.08
CA PHE A 312 39.00 10.65 1.20
C PHE A 312 37.58 10.10 1.38
N THR A 313 36.59 10.97 1.57
CA THR A 313 35.19 10.58 1.62
C THR A 313 34.63 10.49 0.20
N GLN A 314 34.08 9.34 -0.16
CA GLN A 314 33.50 9.14 -1.49
C GLN A 314 32.06 9.65 -1.50
N THR A 315 31.81 10.71 -2.27
CA THR A 315 30.44 11.10 -2.66
C THR A 315 29.97 10.22 -3.82
N GLN A 316 28.67 9.99 -3.95
CA GLN A 316 28.17 9.04 -4.94
C GLN A 316 28.25 9.56 -6.38
N ASP A 317 28.28 10.89 -6.54
CA ASP A 317 28.18 11.54 -7.84
C ASP A 317 29.52 11.67 -8.57
N ASN A 318 30.64 11.71 -7.83
CA ASN A 318 31.97 11.91 -8.40
C ASN A 318 33.00 10.97 -7.79
N GLU A 319 33.74 10.25 -8.64
CA GLU A 319 34.91 9.48 -8.22
C GLU A 319 36.01 10.42 -7.69
N VAL A 320 36.43 10.20 -6.44
CA VAL A 320 37.48 11.02 -5.83
C VAL A 320 38.84 10.46 -6.22
N ASN A 321 39.53 11.16 -7.11
CA ASN A 321 40.90 10.84 -7.50
C ASN A 321 41.86 11.87 -6.88
N PRO A 322 42.84 11.46 -6.05
CA PRO A 322 43.82 12.38 -5.52
C PRO A 322 44.75 12.89 -6.64
N ASN A 323 45.09 14.18 -6.64
CA ASN A 323 45.89 14.80 -7.71
C ASN A 323 47.40 14.62 -7.51
N SER A 324 47.89 14.59 -6.27
CA SER A 324 49.32 14.48 -5.97
C SER A 324 49.57 13.84 -4.61
N CYS A 325 50.66 13.07 -4.51
CA CYS A 325 51.13 12.51 -3.25
C CYS A 325 51.91 13.57 -2.44
N PRO A 326 51.62 13.77 -1.14
CA PRO A 326 52.35 14.73 -0.30
C PRO A 326 53.84 14.46 -0.17
N GLU A 327 54.26 13.19 -0.26
CA GLU A 327 55.64 12.79 0.06
C GLU A 327 56.58 12.83 -1.16
N CYS A 328 56.10 12.37 -2.32
CA CYS A 328 56.93 12.29 -3.53
C CYS A 328 56.48 13.23 -4.67
N GLN A 329 55.43 14.03 -4.45
CA GLN A 329 54.82 14.95 -5.43
C GLN A 329 54.44 14.30 -6.76
N SER A 330 54.42 12.97 -6.83
CA SER A 330 54.12 12.28 -8.07
C SER A 330 52.61 12.25 -8.30
N SER A 331 52.18 12.77 -9.44
CA SER A 331 50.88 12.48 -10.04
C SER A 331 50.98 11.13 -10.76
N GLY A 332 51.01 10.05 -9.98
CA GLY A 332 51.02 8.68 -10.48
C GLY A 332 49.66 8.02 -10.31
N PRO A 333 49.40 6.89 -10.99
CA PRO A 333 48.22 6.09 -10.69
C PRO A 333 48.32 5.58 -9.25
N PHE A 334 47.31 5.88 -8.44
CA PHE A 334 47.20 5.40 -7.07
C PHE A 334 46.39 4.10 -7.05
N SER A 335 46.81 3.13 -6.24
CA SER A 335 46.04 1.90 -6.02
C SER A 335 45.16 2.06 -4.79
N ILE A 336 44.01 1.38 -4.73
CA ILE A 336 43.13 1.45 -3.57
C ILE A 336 43.61 0.46 -2.51
N ASN A 337 43.74 0.93 -1.27
CA ASN A 337 44.13 0.08 -0.15
C ASN A 337 42.90 -0.63 0.44
N MET A 338 42.71 -1.91 0.07
CA MET A 338 41.52 -2.67 0.48
C MET A 338 41.41 -2.90 1.99
N GLU A 339 42.50 -2.85 2.74
CA GLU A 339 42.50 -3.16 4.19
C GLU A 339 42.05 -1.98 5.04
N GLN A 340 42.43 -0.76 4.65
CA GLN A 340 42.13 0.45 5.41
C GLN A 340 40.94 1.25 4.88
N THR A 341 40.39 0.87 3.72
CA THR A 341 39.16 1.46 3.18
C THR A 341 37.94 0.95 3.92
N VAL A 342 37.04 1.87 4.27
CA VAL A 342 35.78 1.51 4.92
C VAL A 342 34.71 1.33 3.86
N TYR A 343 34.07 0.16 3.87
CA TYR A 343 32.97 -0.18 2.98
C TYR A 343 31.63 0.01 3.70
N ARG A 344 30.60 0.39 2.95
CA ARG A 344 29.20 0.43 3.38
C ARG A 344 28.34 -0.41 2.46
N ASN A 345 27.26 -1.00 2.96
CA ASN A 345 26.32 -1.72 2.11
C ASN A 345 25.51 -0.75 1.25
N TYR A 346 25.29 -1.15 0.00
CA TYR A 346 24.53 -0.42 -1.00
C TYR A 346 23.54 -1.38 -1.65
N GLN A 347 22.31 -0.92 -1.81
CA GLN A 347 21.29 -1.64 -2.56
C GLN A 347 20.42 -0.65 -3.31
N LYS A 348 20.15 -0.96 -4.58
CA LYS A 348 19.26 -0.17 -5.42
C LYS A 348 17.94 -0.89 -5.60
N ILE A 349 16.84 -0.17 -5.42
CA ILE A 349 15.48 -0.68 -5.60
C ILE A 349 14.72 0.21 -6.58
N THR A 350 13.79 -0.38 -7.32
CA THR A 350 12.88 0.35 -8.21
C THR A 350 11.50 0.38 -7.59
N LEU A 351 11.01 1.58 -7.27
CA LEU A 351 9.69 1.82 -6.70
C LEU A 351 8.71 2.17 -7.82
N GLN A 352 7.53 1.57 -7.81
CA GLN A 352 6.43 1.84 -8.74
C GLN A 352 5.19 2.32 -7.98
N GLU A 353 4.38 3.16 -8.62
CA GLU A 353 3.08 3.56 -8.06
C GLU A 353 2.16 2.34 -7.81
N SER A 354 1.43 2.36 -6.70
CA SER A 354 0.44 1.33 -6.39
C SER A 354 -0.69 1.34 -7.43
N PRO A 355 -1.07 0.17 -8.01
CA PRO A 355 -2.07 0.08 -9.07
C PRO A 355 -3.42 0.75 -8.76
N GLY A 356 -3.85 0.72 -7.49
CA GLY A 356 -5.14 1.26 -7.07
C GLY A 356 -5.25 2.79 -7.02
N ARG A 357 -4.13 3.53 -7.07
CA ARG A 357 -4.12 5.01 -7.05
C ARG A 357 -3.90 5.65 -8.42
N ILE A 358 -3.68 4.83 -9.45
CA ILE A 358 -3.38 5.33 -10.79
C ILE A 358 -4.67 5.92 -11.40
N PRO A 359 -4.65 7.16 -11.93
CA PRO A 359 -5.79 7.69 -12.66
C PRO A 359 -6.02 6.88 -13.94
N ALA A 360 -7.28 6.59 -14.21
CA ALA A 360 -7.71 5.74 -15.31
C ALA A 360 -7.04 6.14 -16.64
N GLY A 361 -6.48 5.15 -17.35
CA GLY A 361 -5.93 5.30 -18.69
C GLY A 361 -4.47 5.79 -18.79
N ARG A 362 -3.72 5.91 -17.68
CA ARG A 362 -2.28 6.26 -17.71
C ARG A 362 -1.40 5.11 -17.24
N VAL A 363 -0.19 5.03 -17.79
CA VAL A 363 0.82 4.05 -17.36
C VAL A 363 1.41 4.43 -15.99
N PRO A 364 1.67 3.46 -15.10
CA PRO A 364 2.35 3.69 -13.83
C PRO A 364 3.77 4.21 -14.05
N ARG A 365 4.18 5.18 -13.23
CA ARG A 365 5.58 5.66 -13.22
C ARG A 365 6.39 4.90 -12.18
N SER A 366 7.69 4.80 -12.44
CA SER A 366 8.66 4.22 -11.53
C SER A 366 9.82 5.19 -11.26
N LYS A 367 10.40 5.07 -10.07
CA LYS A 367 11.57 5.83 -9.63
C LYS A 367 12.58 4.91 -8.95
N ASP A 368 13.84 5.24 -9.10
CA ASP A 368 14.93 4.50 -8.47
C ASP A 368 15.16 5.05 -7.06
N CYS A 369 15.29 4.14 -6.09
CA CYS A 369 15.62 4.48 -4.71
C CYS A 369 16.90 3.75 -4.29
N ILE A 370 17.73 4.42 -3.49
CA ILE A 370 18.98 3.87 -2.95
C ILE A 370 18.81 3.64 -1.45
N LEU A 371 19.07 2.41 -1.03
CA LEU A 371 19.15 1.98 0.36
C LEU A 371 20.62 1.87 0.76
N LEU A 372 20.95 2.38 1.94
CA LEU A 372 22.30 2.36 2.48
C LEU A 372 22.34 1.60 3.82
N ALA A 373 23.50 0.97 4.09
CA ALA A 373 23.85 0.37 5.38
C ALA A 373 22.80 -0.60 5.94
N ASP A 374 22.05 -0.19 6.96
CA ASP A 374 21.09 -0.99 7.73
C ASP A 374 19.72 -1.16 7.04
N LEU A 375 19.46 -0.40 5.98
CA LEU A 375 18.23 -0.46 5.20
C LEU A 375 18.25 -1.55 4.13
N CYS A 376 19.44 -2.07 3.79
CA CYS A 376 19.60 -3.13 2.81
C CYS A 376 18.89 -4.42 3.26
N ASP A 377 18.35 -5.16 2.31
CA ASP A 377 17.63 -6.45 2.47
C ASP A 377 16.36 -6.39 3.36
N ARG A 378 15.81 -5.19 3.59
CA ARG A 378 14.53 -5.03 4.32
C ARG A 378 13.30 -5.22 3.46
N CYS A 379 13.38 -4.91 2.17
CA CYS A 379 12.27 -5.00 1.23
C CYS A 379 12.51 -6.08 0.19
N LYS A 380 11.45 -6.76 -0.23
CA LYS A 380 11.47 -7.72 -1.33
C LYS A 380 10.66 -7.19 -2.52
N PRO A 381 10.92 -7.69 -3.73
CA PRO A 381 10.06 -7.43 -4.87
C PRO A 381 8.58 -7.74 -4.56
N GLY A 382 7.77 -6.71 -4.78
CA GLY A 382 6.32 -6.53 -4.64
C GLY A 382 5.79 -6.38 -3.22
N ASP A 383 6.66 -6.08 -2.26
CA ASP A 383 6.20 -5.50 -1.01
C ASP A 383 5.74 -4.05 -1.22
N GLU A 384 4.68 -3.65 -0.53
CA GLU A 384 4.25 -2.26 -0.43
C GLU A 384 5.07 -1.54 0.63
N VAL A 385 5.72 -0.46 0.23
CA VAL A 385 6.64 0.30 1.09
C VAL A 385 6.23 1.77 1.17
N ASP A 386 6.40 2.31 2.37
CA ASP A 386 6.39 3.74 2.66
C ASP A 386 7.82 4.19 2.84
N ILE A 387 8.26 5.08 1.95
CA ILE A 387 9.63 5.53 1.85
C ILE A 387 9.64 7.01 2.18
N THR A 388 10.40 7.38 3.20
CA THR A 388 10.84 8.75 3.41
C THR A 388 12.29 8.86 2.93
N GLY A 389 12.56 9.86 2.12
CA GLY A 389 13.86 10.01 1.50
C GLY A 389 14.07 11.37 0.88
N ILE A 390 15.31 11.65 0.55
CA ILE A 390 15.72 12.90 -0.07
C ILE A 390 15.70 12.68 -1.58
N TYR A 391 14.97 13.52 -2.30
CA TYR A 391 14.91 13.44 -3.75
C TYR A 391 16.11 14.18 -4.37
N THR A 392 17.03 13.45 -4.98
CA THR A 392 18.25 14.02 -5.58
C THR A 392 18.30 13.81 -7.08
N ASN A 393 19.18 14.58 -7.72
CA ASN A 393 19.50 14.46 -9.13
C ASN A 393 20.97 14.09 -9.32
N SER A 394 21.24 13.22 -10.28
CA SER A 394 22.59 12.87 -10.72
C SER A 394 22.72 13.15 -12.22
N TYR A 395 23.85 13.70 -12.63
CA TYR A 395 24.15 13.93 -14.04
C TYR A 395 24.45 12.60 -14.72
N ASP A 396 23.71 12.28 -15.79
CA ASP A 396 23.96 11.10 -16.61
C ASP A 396 24.26 11.54 -18.05
N GLY A 397 25.48 11.25 -18.50
CA GLY A 397 25.94 11.61 -19.84
C GLY A 397 25.19 10.84 -20.94
N SER A 398 24.63 9.66 -20.65
CA SER A 398 23.94 8.84 -21.65
C SER A 398 22.58 9.43 -22.03
N LEU A 399 21.80 9.87 -21.04
CA LEU A 399 20.49 10.50 -21.24
C LEU A 399 20.58 11.81 -22.02
N ASN A 400 21.69 12.53 -21.91
CA ASN A 400 21.91 13.77 -22.65
C ASN A 400 22.05 13.51 -24.16
N VAL A 401 22.73 12.42 -24.54
CA VAL A 401 22.92 12.04 -25.95
C VAL A 401 21.60 11.60 -26.58
N ASP A 402 20.78 10.85 -25.85
CA ASP A 402 19.52 10.32 -26.37
C ASP A 402 18.44 11.41 -26.53
N ASN A 403 18.41 12.37 -25.60
CA ASN A 403 17.35 13.40 -25.57
C ASN A 403 17.73 14.69 -26.32
N GLY A 404 19.02 14.97 -26.53
CA GLY A 404 19.48 16.20 -27.18
C GLY A 404 19.39 17.46 -26.31
N PHE A 405 19.05 17.30 -25.03
CA PHE A 405 19.05 18.34 -24.00
C PHE A 405 19.61 17.76 -22.69
N PRO A 406 20.22 18.58 -21.80
CA PRO A 406 20.79 18.11 -20.55
C PRO A 406 19.69 17.58 -19.62
N VAL A 407 19.51 16.26 -19.62
CA VAL A 407 18.58 15.56 -18.73
C VAL A 407 19.34 14.99 -17.55
N PHE A 408 18.89 15.33 -16.35
CA PHE A 408 19.39 14.71 -15.13
C PHE A 408 18.58 13.46 -14.79
N SER A 409 19.28 12.42 -14.36
CA SER A 409 18.65 11.25 -13.73
C SER A 409 18.22 11.62 -12.31
N THR A 410 17.14 11.03 -11.82
CA THR A 410 16.56 11.37 -10.51
C THR A 410 16.52 10.14 -9.65
N VAL A 411 16.99 10.24 -8.42
CA VAL A 411 17.09 9.13 -7.48
C VAL A 411 16.60 9.57 -6.10
N ILE A 412 15.98 8.66 -5.35
CA ILE A 412 15.57 8.93 -3.97
C ILE A 412 16.57 8.27 -3.02
N PHE A 413 17.25 9.06 -2.19
CA PHE A 413 18.03 8.53 -1.07
C PHE A 413 17.11 8.24 0.09
N VAL A 414 16.92 6.95 0.37
CA VAL A 414 16.00 6.54 1.42
C VAL A 414 16.63 6.81 2.78
N ASN A 415 15.96 7.63 3.58
CA ASN A 415 16.30 7.77 4.98
C ASN A 415 15.57 6.70 5.79
N HIS A 416 14.26 6.58 5.67
CA HIS A 416 13.49 5.57 6.40
C HIS A 416 12.54 4.81 5.49
N LEU A 417 12.60 3.49 5.60
CA LEU A 417 11.77 2.55 4.87
C LEU A 417 10.88 1.78 5.86
N LEU A 418 9.58 1.83 5.63
CA LEU A 418 8.57 1.10 6.37
C LEU A 418 7.84 0.17 5.40
N VAL A 419 7.99 -1.13 5.61
CA VAL A 419 7.27 -2.15 4.83
C VAL A 419 5.89 -2.34 5.44
N LYS A 420 4.81 -2.16 4.67
CA LYS A 420 3.44 -2.36 5.15
C LYS A 420 3.09 -3.85 5.28
N ASP A 421 3.82 -4.56 6.12
CA ASP A 421 3.63 -5.98 6.40
C ASP A 421 2.72 -6.21 7.60
N CYS A 422 2.11 -7.40 7.64
CA CYS A 422 1.25 -7.88 8.75
C CYS A 422 1.93 -7.71 10.13
N LYS A 423 3.24 -7.97 10.20
CA LYS A 423 4.01 -7.94 11.46
C LYS A 423 4.15 -6.53 12.05
N GLN A 424 4.31 -5.53 11.18
CA GLN A 424 4.35 -4.14 11.63
C GLN A 424 2.95 -3.63 12.02
N ILE A 425 1.89 -4.17 11.41
CA ILE A 425 0.52 -3.87 11.83
C ILE A 425 0.30 -4.38 13.27
N VAL A 426 0.79 -5.57 13.64
CA VAL A 426 0.70 -6.04 15.03
C VAL A 426 1.49 -5.16 15.99
N GLN A 427 2.70 -4.76 15.60
CA GLN A 427 3.56 -3.92 16.46
C GLN A 427 3.03 -2.49 16.66
N SER A 428 2.20 -1.99 15.74
CA SER A 428 1.54 -0.68 15.88
C SER A 428 0.20 -0.74 16.62
N LEU A 429 -0.30 -1.94 16.96
CA LEU A 429 -1.54 -2.07 17.74
C LEU A 429 -1.34 -1.46 19.13
N THR A 430 -2.27 -0.61 19.51
CA THR A 430 -2.32 -0.05 20.86
C THR A 430 -2.76 -1.11 21.87
N ASP A 431 -2.34 -0.96 23.13
CA ASP A 431 -2.81 -1.84 24.21
C ASP A 431 -4.35 -1.80 24.34
N ASP A 432 -4.96 -0.66 24.00
CA ASP A 432 -6.41 -0.47 24.02
C ASP A 432 -7.10 -1.30 22.93
N ASP A 433 -6.54 -1.32 21.71
CA ASP A 433 -7.02 -2.17 20.61
C ASP A 433 -6.95 -3.65 20.99
N ILE A 434 -5.84 -4.09 21.58
CA ILE A 434 -5.65 -5.48 22.02
C ILE A 434 -6.69 -5.83 23.10
N SER A 435 -6.95 -4.92 24.03
CA SER A 435 -7.98 -5.11 25.05
C SER A 435 -9.38 -5.28 24.45
N ALA A 436 -9.69 -4.53 23.39
CA ALA A 436 -10.96 -4.63 22.67
C ALA A 436 -11.07 -5.96 21.90
N ILE A 437 -9.99 -6.40 21.24
CA ILE A 437 -9.91 -7.72 20.59
C ILE A 437 -10.22 -8.84 21.58
N ILE A 438 -9.59 -8.81 22.76
CA ILE A 438 -9.77 -9.84 23.80
C ILE A 438 -11.18 -9.80 24.41
N LYS A 439 -11.79 -8.61 24.52
CA LYS A 439 -13.19 -8.50 24.97
C LYS A 439 -14.14 -9.15 23.97
N MET A 440 -13.96 -8.87 22.67
CA MET A 440 -14.79 -9.46 21.62
C MET A 440 -14.60 -10.96 21.46
N SER A 441 -13.37 -11.47 21.59
CA SER A 441 -13.10 -12.91 21.40
C SER A 441 -13.76 -13.80 22.45
N LYS A 442 -14.07 -13.25 23.64
CA LYS A 442 -14.75 -13.96 24.73
C LYS A 442 -16.24 -14.17 24.44
N ASP A 443 -16.82 -13.47 23.47
CA ASP A 443 -18.20 -13.69 23.08
C ASP A 443 -18.35 -15.05 22.38
N HIS A 444 -19.26 -15.90 22.89
CA HIS A 444 -19.52 -17.20 22.30
C HIS A 444 -20.04 -17.12 20.84
N ARG A 445 -20.66 -16.01 20.46
CA ARG A 445 -21.21 -15.77 19.11
C ARG A 445 -20.27 -15.02 18.16
N ILE A 446 -18.98 -14.92 18.50
CA ILE A 446 -18.01 -14.18 17.67
C ILE A 446 -17.90 -14.73 16.23
N ALA A 447 -18.07 -16.04 16.05
CA ALA A 447 -18.02 -16.66 14.73
C ALA A 447 -19.07 -16.07 13.77
N ASP A 448 -20.33 -16.00 14.21
CA ASP A 448 -21.43 -15.48 13.40
C ASP A 448 -21.33 -13.96 13.21
N ARG A 449 -20.81 -13.23 14.20
CA ARG A 449 -20.51 -11.79 14.07
C ARG A 449 -19.50 -11.51 12.96
N ILE A 450 -18.40 -12.27 12.93
CA ILE A 450 -17.39 -12.14 11.89
C ILE A 450 -17.97 -12.52 10.52
N ILE A 451 -18.76 -13.59 10.43
CA ILE A 451 -19.39 -13.99 9.16
C ILE A 451 -20.34 -12.89 8.65
N ALA A 452 -21.13 -12.29 9.53
CA ALA A 452 -22.01 -11.17 9.18
C ALA A 452 -21.23 -9.90 8.79
N SER A 453 -20.01 -9.71 9.30
CA SER A 453 -19.13 -8.60 8.91
C SER A 453 -18.43 -8.80 7.57
N ILE A 454 -18.37 -10.04 7.07
CA ILE A 454 -17.78 -10.37 5.77
C ILE A 454 -18.80 -10.12 4.65
N ALA A 455 -18.41 -9.29 3.68
CA ALA A 455 -19.18 -8.84 2.55
C ALA A 455 -20.59 -8.34 2.94
N PRO A 456 -20.68 -7.22 3.68
CA PRO A 456 -21.97 -6.70 4.15
C PRO A 456 -22.85 -6.22 2.99
N SER A 457 -22.28 -5.97 1.81
CA SER A 457 -22.98 -5.54 0.59
C SER A 457 -23.70 -6.67 -0.14
N ILE A 458 -23.52 -7.93 0.26
CA ILE A 458 -24.15 -9.08 -0.38
C ILE A 458 -25.10 -9.72 0.62
N PHE A 459 -26.37 -9.84 0.23
CA PHE A 459 -27.38 -10.51 1.04
C PHE A 459 -27.23 -12.04 0.93
N GLY A 460 -27.39 -12.74 2.05
CA GLY A 460 -27.28 -14.20 2.11
C GLY A 460 -25.86 -14.75 1.94
N HIS A 461 -25.78 -15.98 1.37
CA HIS A 461 -24.56 -16.75 1.13
C HIS A 461 -23.65 -16.95 2.37
N ASP A 462 -24.24 -17.27 3.51
CA ASP A 462 -23.50 -17.42 4.78
C ASP A 462 -22.47 -18.56 4.72
N TYR A 463 -22.75 -19.60 3.94
CA TYR A 463 -21.82 -20.70 3.69
C TYR A 463 -20.52 -20.20 3.02
N ILE A 464 -20.64 -19.38 1.96
CA ILE A 464 -19.48 -18.83 1.24
C ILE A 464 -18.73 -17.84 2.12
N LYS A 465 -19.46 -16.97 2.84
CA LYS A 465 -18.87 -16.01 3.78
C LYS A 465 -18.08 -16.73 4.88
N ARG A 466 -18.61 -17.84 5.40
CA ARG A 466 -17.92 -18.70 6.38
C ARG A 466 -16.69 -19.36 5.79
N ALA A 467 -16.74 -19.87 4.56
CA ALA A 467 -15.58 -20.42 3.87
C ALA A 467 -14.47 -19.38 3.67
N LEU A 468 -14.84 -18.16 3.23
CA LEU A 468 -13.90 -17.05 3.08
C LEU A 468 -13.31 -16.60 4.41
N ALA A 469 -14.12 -16.57 5.48
CA ALA A 469 -13.65 -16.29 6.83
C ALA A 469 -12.55 -17.28 7.24
N LEU A 470 -12.82 -18.58 7.11
CA LEU A 470 -11.85 -19.63 7.46
C LEU A 470 -10.57 -19.51 6.63
N SER A 471 -10.68 -19.18 5.34
CA SER A 471 -9.52 -18.95 4.48
C SER A 471 -8.68 -17.74 4.92
N LEU A 472 -9.33 -16.63 5.32
CA LEU A 472 -8.66 -15.42 5.79
C LEU A 472 -7.85 -15.62 7.09
N PHE A 473 -8.40 -16.40 8.05
CA PHE A 473 -7.66 -16.74 9.28
C PHE A 473 -6.58 -17.80 9.02
N GLY A 474 -6.83 -18.73 8.09
CA GLY A 474 -5.94 -19.82 7.73
C GLY A 474 -5.70 -20.83 8.85
N GLY A 475 -5.11 -21.98 8.52
CA GLY A 475 -4.68 -23.00 9.48
C GLY A 475 -3.23 -22.80 9.95
N GLU A 476 -2.66 -23.79 10.63
CA GLU A 476 -1.25 -23.76 11.06
C GLU A 476 -0.36 -24.60 10.13
N PRO A 477 0.73 -24.05 9.58
CA PRO A 477 1.70 -24.84 8.83
C PRO A 477 2.52 -25.72 9.77
N LYS A 478 2.57 -27.02 9.52
CA LYS A 478 3.25 -27.99 10.38
C LYS A 478 4.46 -28.60 9.68
N ASN A 479 5.52 -28.84 10.43
CA ASN A 479 6.71 -29.53 9.92
C ASN A 479 7.05 -30.76 10.78
N PRO A 480 6.32 -31.87 10.65
CA PRO A 480 6.65 -33.10 11.36
C PRO A 480 8.07 -33.58 11.02
N GLY A 481 8.96 -33.52 12.01
CA GLY A 481 10.30 -34.11 11.95
C GLY A 481 11.21 -33.57 10.83
N HIS A 482 10.99 -32.34 10.36
CA HIS A 482 11.74 -31.68 9.29
C HIS A 482 11.73 -32.36 7.90
N LYS A 483 10.94 -33.43 7.69
CA LYS A 483 10.93 -34.18 6.42
C LYS A 483 9.81 -33.78 5.47
N HIS A 484 8.61 -33.55 6.00
CA HIS A 484 7.44 -33.21 5.20
C HIS A 484 6.80 -31.96 5.78
N LYS A 485 6.76 -30.89 5.00
CA LYS A 485 6.05 -29.67 5.37
C LYS A 485 4.60 -29.81 4.95
N ILE A 486 3.70 -29.82 5.93
CA ILE A 486 2.26 -29.83 5.70
C ILE A 486 1.81 -28.36 5.58
N ARG A 487 1.10 -28.04 4.51
CA ARG A 487 0.54 -26.70 4.28
C ARG A 487 -0.51 -26.36 5.33
N GLY A 488 -0.55 -25.08 5.75
CA GLY A 488 -1.57 -24.53 6.64
C GLY A 488 -2.63 -23.70 5.90
N ASP A 489 -2.45 -23.45 4.60
CA ASP A 489 -3.32 -22.57 3.82
C ASP A 489 -4.58 -23.31 3.34
N ILE A 490 -5.72 -22.60 3.36
CA ILE A 490 -7.03 -23.11 2.94
C ILE A 490 -7.39 -22.49 1.59
N ASN A 491 -7.53 -23.34 0.59
CA ASN A 491 -7.90 -22.92 -0.77
C ASN A 491 -9.41 -23.04 -0.99
N VAL A 492 -10.02 -21.99 -1.56
CA VAL A 492 -11.46 -21.90 -1.80
C VAL A 492 -11.72 -21.69 -3.29
N LEU A 493 -12.63 -22.48 -3.86
CA LEU A 493 -13.13 -22.29 -5.23
C LEU A 493 -14.62 -21.97 -5.19
N ILE A 494 -15.01 -20.84 -5.78
CA ILE A 494 -16.39 -20.41 -5.93
C ILE A 494 -16.81 -20.62 -7.38
N CYS A 495 -17.71 -21.56 -7.63
CA CYS A 495 -18.34 -21.79 -8.93
C CYS A 495 -19.80 -21.34 -8.88
N GLY A 496 -20.39 -20.95 -10.02
CA GLY A 496 -21.81 -20.58 -10.06
C GLY A 496 -22.22 -19.75 -11.25
N ASP A 497 -23.46 -19.33 -11.33
CA ASP A 497 -23.95 -18.62 -12.50
C ASP A 497 -23.36 -17.19 -12.62
N PRO A 498 -23.20 -16.65 -13.83
CA PRO A 498 -22.82 -15.25 -14.02
C PRO A 498 -23.91 -14.35 -13.39
N GLY A 499 -23.49 -13.28 -12.71
CA GLY A 499 -24.41 -12.35 -12.02
C GLY A 499 -24.57 -12.59 -10.51
N THR A 500 -24.00 -13.68 -9.96
CA THR A 500 -24.09 -14.04 -8.54
C THR A 500 -23.10 -13.31 -7.61
N ALA A 501 -22.70 -12.09 -7.96
CA ALA A 501 -21.79 -11.23 -7.18
C ALA A 501 -20.40 -11.81 -6.81
N LYS A 502 -19.94 -12.91 -7.42
CA LYS A 502 -18.65 -13.56 -7.10
C LYS A 502 -17.44 -12.64 -7.11
N SER A 503 -17.28 -11.82 -8.16
CA SER A 503 -16.16 -10.89 -8.26
C SER A 503 -16.19 -9.82 -7.15
N GLN A 504 -17.36 -9.53 -6.57
CA GLN A 504 -17.47 -8.63 -5.42
C GLN A 504 -16.95 -9.28 -4.13
N PHE A 505 -17.13 -10.60 -3.94
CA PHE A 505 -16.50 -11.31 -2.84
C PHE A 505 -14.97 -11.22 -2.91
N LEU A 506 -14.38 -11.43 -4.10
CA LEU A 506 -12.93 -11.31 -4.28
C LEU A 506 -12.44 -9.88 -3.98
N LYS A 507 -13.10 -8.85 -4.53
CA LYS A 507 -12.76 -7.44 -4.25
C LYS A 507 -12.89 -7.06 -2.77
N PHE A 508 -13.83 -7.68 -2.06
CA PHE A 508 -13.97 -7.46 -0.63
C PHE A 508 -12.80 -8.09 0.15
N VAL A 509 -12.43 -9.33 -0.19
CA VAL A 509 -11.26 -10.01 0.40
C VAL A 509 -9.98 -9.23 0.13
N GLU A 510 -9.81 -8.67 -1.06
CA GLU A 510 -8.67 -7.81 -1.43
C GLU A 510 -8.48 -6.63 -0.46
N LYS A 511 -9.58 -6.01 -0.01
CA LYS A 511 -9.54 -4.84 0.89
C LYS A 511 -9.21 -5.20 2.34
N ILE A 512 -9.67 -6.36 2.80
CA ILE A 512 -9.51 -6.79 4.20
C ILE A 512 -8.21 -7.53 4.43
N ALA A 513 -7.84 -8.41 3.50
CA ALA A 513 -6.62 -9.17 3.62
C ALA A 513 -5.42 -8.20 3.69
N PRO A 514 -4.49 -8.42 4.64
CA PRO A 514 -3.35 -7.52 4.82
C PRO A 514 -2.36 -7.58 3.65
N ARG A 515 -2.35 -8.70 2.92
CA ARG A 515 -1.53 -8.93 1.73
C ARG A 515 -2.34 -9.75 0.73
N ALA A 516 -2.89 -9.08 -0.28
CA ALA A 516 -3.68 -9.71 -1.32
C ALA A 516 -3.21 -9.26 -2.69
N VAL A 517 -3.18 -10.19 -3.65
CA VAL A 517 -2.89 -9.89 -5.04
C VAL A 517 -4.07 -10.34 -5.88
N PHE A 518 -4.64 -9.41 -6.64
CA PHE A 518 -5.74 -9.69 -7.55
C PHE A 518 -5.24 -9.96 -8.96
N THR A 519 -5.64 -11.10 -9.52
CA THR A 519 -5.32 -11.50 -10.89
C THR A 519 -6.55 -12.04 -11.60
N THR A 520 -6.59 -11.86 -12.92
CA THR A 520 -7.60 -12.47 -13.80
C THR A 520 -6.95 -13.62 -14.55
N GLY A 521 -7.64 -14.75 -14.68
CA GLY A 521 -7.16 -15.94 -15.38
C GLY A 521 -6.84 -15.71 -16.86
N GLN A 522 -7.44 -14.68 -17.50
CA GLN A 522 -7.14 -14.31 -18.88
C GLN A 522 -5.93 -13.37 -19.02
N GLY A 523 -5.72 -12.47 -18.03
CA GLY A 523 -4.58 -11.54 -18.02
C GLY A 523 -3.33 -12.09 -17.34
N ALA A 524 -3.45 -13.19 -16.60
CA ALA A 524 -2.37 -13.81 -15.86
C ALA A 524 -1.72 -14.92 -16.68
N SER A 525 -0.76 -14.56 -17.54
CA SER A 525 0.11 -15.55 -18.17
C SER A 525 0.99 -16.27 -17.13
N ALA A 526 1.52 -17.45 -17.44
CA ALA A 526 2.43 -18.20 -16.56
C ALA A 526 3.63 -17.34 -16.15
N VAL A 527 4.07 -16.44 -17.04
CA VAL A 527 5.12 -15.44 -16.80
C VAL A 527 4.67 -14.40 -15.77
N GLY A 528 3.41 -14.00 -15.75
CA GLY A 528 2.86 -13.07 -14.75
C GLY A 528 2.45 -13.73 -13.42
N LEU A 529 2.08 -15.01 -13.43
CA LEU A 529 1.76 -15.78 -12.22
C LEU A 529 3.02 -16.23 -11.45
N THR A 530 4.02 -16.68 -12.19
CA THR A 530 5.34 -17.07 -11.66
C THR A 530 6.35 -15.93 -11.81
N ALA A 531 7.56 -16.06 -11.29
CA ALA A 531 8.58 -15.03 -11.53
C ALA A 531 9.19 -15.17 -12.94
N TYR A 532 9.59 -14.05 -13.52
CA TYR A 532 10.25 -14.01 -14.80
C TYR A 532 11.53 -13.17 -14.75
N VAL A 533 12.44 -13.47 -15.67
CA VAL A 533 13.73 -12.79 -15.73
C VAL A 533 13.63 -11.67 -16.76
N ARG A 534 13.89 -10.44 -16.32
CA ARG A 534 13.94 -9.24 -17.15
C ARG A 534 15.33 -8.65 -17.09
N LYS A 535 15.87 -8.23 -18.23
CA LYS A 535 17.13 -7.47 -18.26
C LYS A 535 16.85 -6.01 -17.89
N ASN A 536 17.47 -5.51 -16.83
CA ASN A 536 17.32 -4.11 -16.44
C ASN A 536 18.05 -3.24 -17.49
N PRO A 537 17.38 -2.25 -18.12
CA PRO A 537 18.01 -1.40 -19.13
C PRO A 537 19.19 -0.57 -18.59
N ALA A 538 19.14 -0.16 -17.31
CA ALA A 538 20.17 0.69 -16.71
C ALA A 538 21.44 -0.08 -16.31
N SER A 539 21.31 -1.19 -15.58
CA SER A 539 22.47 -1.98 -15.13
C SER A 539 22.93 -3.04 -16.15
N ARG A 540 22.11 -3.33 -17.18
CA ARG A 540 22.29 -4.44 -18.12
C ARG A 540 22.36 -5.82 -17.47
N GLU A 541 21.99 -5.94 -16.20
CA GLU A 541 21.95 -7.19 -15.45
C GLU A 541 20.60 -7.90 -15.63
N TRP A 542 20.61 -9.22 -15.51
CA TRP A 542 19.39 -10.02 -15.48
C TRP A 542 18.78 -9.96 -14.08
N THR A 543 17.68 -9.23 -13.94
CA THR A 543 16.91 -9.10 -12.70
C THR A 543 15.71 -10.05 -12.73
N LEU A 544 15.35 -10.59 -11.57
CA LEU A 544 14.17 -11.42 -11.39
C LEU A 544 12.99 -10.54 -10.96
N GLU A 545 11.92 -10.47 -11.75
CA GLU A 545 10.67 -9.82 -11.37
C GLU A 545 9.70 -10.90 -10.86
N ALA A 546 9.15 -10.69 -9.66
CA ALA A 546 8.28 -11.63 -9.01
C ALA A 546 6.85 -11.59 -9.60
N GLY A 547 6.29 -12.77 -9.92
CA GLY A 547 4.90 -12.88 -10.35
C GLY A 547 3.92 -12.92 -9.19
N ALA A 548 2.63 -12.86 -9.52
CA ALA A 548 1.55 -12.67 -8.55
C ALA A 548 1.54 -13.66 -7.38
N LEU A 549 1.89 -14.94 -7.60
CA LEU A 549 1.92 -15.95 -6.55
C LEU A 549 3.07 -15.74 -5.55
N VAL A 550 4.22 -15.26 -6.04
CA VAL A 550 5.38 -14.94 -5.21
C VAL A 550 5.12 -13.65 -4.42
N LEU A 551 4.45 -12.69 -5.05
CA LEU A 551 4.02 -11.46 -4.39
C LEU A 551 3.03 -11.74 -3.24
N ALA A 552 2.17 -12.74 -3.41
CA ALA A 552 1.19 -13.14 -2.41
C ALA A 552 1.74 -14.07 -1.31
N ASP A 553 3.06 -14.25 -1.13
CA ASP A 553 3.61 -15.10 -0.06
C ASP A 553 3.09 -14.69 1.34
N GLN A 554 2.64 -15.69 2.11
CA GLN A 554 1.91 -15.55 3.39
C GLN A 554 0.59 -14.75 3.32
N GLY A 555 0.13 -14.40 2.13
CA GLY A 555 -1.10 -13.67 1.86
C GLY A 555 -2.15 -14.51 1.14
N VAL A 556 -3.04 -13.80 0.45
CA VAL A 556 -4.13 -14.39 -0.35
C VAL A 556 -3.90 -14.06 -1.83
N CYS A 557 -3.93 -15.07 -2.69
CA CYS A 557 -3.95 -14.87 -4.14
C CYS A 557 -5.39 -15.01 -4.63
N LEU A 558 -5.92 -13.93 -5.22
CA LEU A 558 -7.27 -13.88 -5.76
C LEU A 558 -7.20 -14.08 -7.27
N ILE A 559 -7.95 -15.07 -7.76
CA ILE A 559 -8.00 -15.39 -9.19
C ILE A 559 -9.46 -15.35 -9.66
N ASP A 560 -9.78 -14.38 -10.52
CA ASP A 560 -11.08 -14.35 -11.21
C ASP A 560 -11.00 -15.06 -12.56
N GLU A 561 -12.11 -15.58 -13.07
CA GLU A 561 -12.19 -16.31 -14.34
C GLU A 561 -11.18 -17.47 -14.46
N PHE A 562 -11.11 -18.30 -13.43
CA PHE A 562 -10.18 -19.42 -13.34
C PHE A 562 -10.33 -20.44 -14.48
N ASP A 563 -11.53 -20.56 -15.07
CA ASP A 563 -11.84 -21.43 -16.19
C ASP A 563 -11.10 -21.05 -17.49
N LYS A 564 -10.80 -19.75 -17.67
CA LYS A 564 -10.18 -19.20 -18.90
C LYS A 564 -8.64 -19.27 -18.93
N MET A 565 -8.02 -19.88 -17.92
CA MET A 565 -6.56 -20.01 -17.88
C MET A 565 -6.02 -20.95 -18.95
N ASN A 566 -4.83 -20.64 -19.47
CA ASN A 566 -4.14 -21.53 -20.40
C ASN A 566 -3.56 -22.76 -19.68
N ASP A 567 -3.31 -23.84 -20.42
CA ASP A 567 -2.80 -25.09 -19.84
C ASP A 567 -1.40 -24.95 -19.22
N GLN A 568 -0.55 -24.05 -19.72
CA GLN A 568 0.76 -23.76 -19.13
C GLN A 568 0.65 -23.03 -17.77
N ASP A 569 -0.40 -22.22 -17.60
CA ASP A 569 -0.68 -21.51 -16.36
C ASP A 569 -1.17 -22.51 -15.32
N ARG A 570 -2.00 -23.47 -15.74
CA ARG A 570 -2.50 -24.58 -14.91
C ARG A 570 -1.36 -25.42 -14.34
N THR A 571 -0.37 -25.82 -15.15
CA THR A 571 0.78 -26.60 -14.65
C THR A 571 1.62 -25.84 -13.64
N SER A 572 1.78 -24.53 -13.84
CA SER A 572 2.52 -23.66 -12.92
C SER A 572 1.82 -23.51 -11.57
N ILE A 573 0.50 -23.31 -11.58
CA ILE A 573 -0.32 -23.25 -10.34
C ILE A 573 -0.30 -24.60 -9.62
N HIS A 574 -0.32 -25.71 -10.34
CA HIS A 574 -0.24 -27.04 -9.75
C HIS A 574 1.03 -27.27 -8.91
N GLU A 575 2.19 -26.82 -9.41
CA GLU A 575 3.45 -26.87 -8.66
C GLU A 575 3.36 -26.03 -7.38
N ALA A 576 2.86 -24.79 -7.51
CA ALA A 576 2.72 -23.86 -6.40
C ALA A 576 1.75 -24.38 -5.31
N MET A 577 0.60 -24.93 -5.67
CA MET A 577 -0.40 -25.41 -4.69
C MET A 577 0.02 -26.69 -3.96
N GLU A 578 0.88 -27.52 -4.58
CA GLU A 578 1.39 -28.75 -3.97
C GLU A 578 2.61 -28.50 -3.09
N GLN A 579 3.61 -27.79 -3.63
CA GLN A 579 4.91 -27.66 -2.97
C GLN A 579 5.05 -26.34 -2.19
N GLN A 580 4.18 -25.35 -2.46
CA GLN A 580 4.29 -23.97 -1.96
C GLN A 580 5.64 -23.32 -2.30
N SER A 581 6.25 -23.77 -3.39
CA SER A 581 7.50 -23.28 -3.95
C SER A 581 7.46 -23.40 -5.45
N ILE A 582 8.06 -22.43 -6.14
CA ILE A 582 8.18 -22.40 -7.59
C ILE A 582 9.67 -22.46 -7.93
N SER A 583 10.05 -23.43 -8.76
CA SER A 583 11.42 -23.56 -9.24
C SER A 583 11.62 -22.87 -10.59
N ILE A 584 12.64 -22.02 -10.70
CA ILE A 584 12.93 -21.25 -11.91
C ILE A 584 14.35 -21.52 -12.33
N SER A 585 14.51 -22.01 -13.56
CA SER A 585 15.80 -22.25 -14.23
C SER A 585 15.79 -21.54 -15.59
N LYS A 586 16.00 -20.22 -15.58
CA LYS A 586 15.98 -19.38 -16.80
C LYS A 586 17.17 -18.42 -16.81
N ALA A 587 17.74 -18.18 -17.99
CA ALA A 587 18.83 -17.21 -18.22
C ALA A 587 20.05 -17.37 -17.28
N GLY A 588 20.41 -18.61 -16.91
CA GLY A 588 21.54 -18.91 -16.03
C GLY A 588 21.25 -18.75 -14.53
N ILE A 589 20.04 -18.33 -14.15
CA ILE A 589 19.59 -18.23 -12.77
C ILE A 589 18.79 -19.50 -12.44
N VAL A 590 19.32 -20.32 -11.54
CA VAL A 590 18.62 -21.47 -10.95
C VAL A 590 18.26 -21.08 -9.52
N THR A 591 17.00 -20.72 -9.30
CA THR A 591 16.50 -20.29 -7.98
C THR A 591 15.16 -20.93 -7.69
N SER A 592 14.90 -21.21 -6.41
CA SER A 592 13.58 -21.61 -5.92
C SER A 592 13.00 -20.47 -5.10
N LEU A 593 11.79 -20.04 -5.46
CA LEU A 593 11.05 -19.01 -4.75
C LEU A 593 9.94 -19.66 -3.93
N GLN A 594 9.66 -19.11 -2.75
CA GLN A 594 8.54 -19.57 -1.92
C GLN A 594 7.25 -18.87 -2.37
N ALA A 595 6.15 -19.62 -2.39
CA ALA A 595 4.83 -19.13 -2.77
C ALA A 595 3.78 -19.72 -1.81
N ARG A 596 3.87 -19.38 -0.52
CA ARG A 596 2.96 -19.89 0.53
C ARG A 596 1.73 -18.98 0.60
N CYS A 597 0.84 -19.12 -0.37
CA CYS A 597 -0.37 -18.31 -0.45
C CYS A 597 -1.61 -19.20 -0.37
N SER A 598 -2.69 -18.66 0.20
CA SER A 598 -4.02 -19.24 0.05
C SER A 598 -4.63 -18.78 -1.28
N VAL A 599 -5.10 -19.71 -2.10
CA VAL A 599 -5.74 -19.40 -3.37
C VAL A 599 -7.25 -19.31 -3.18
N VAL A 600 -7.83 -18.15 -3.51
CA VAL A 600 -9.28 -17.97 -3.60
C VAL A 600 -9.62 -17.69 -5.06
N ALA A 601 -10.31 -18.63 -5.68
CA ALA A 601 -10.62 -18.59 -7.10
C ALA A 601 -12.14 -18.50 -7.34
N ALA A 602 -12.52 -17.74 -8.37
CA ALA A 602 -13.87 -17.77 -8.93
C ALA A 602 -13.85 -18.39 -10.33
N ALA A 603 -14.78 -19.29 -10.60
CA ALA A 603 -14.94 -19.96 -11.89
C ALA A 603 -16.39 -19.89 -12.36
N ASN A 604 -16.60 -19.88 -13.66
CA ASN A 604 -17.93 -19.95 -14.27
C ASN A 604 -18.21 -21.35 -14.85
N PRO A 605 -19.46 -21.84 -14.79
CA PRO A 605 -19.85 -23.10 -15.38
C PRO A 605 -19.87 -22.97 -16.91
N ILE A 606 -19.66 -24.11 -17.57
CA ILE A 606 -19.76 -24.22 -19.01
C ILE A 606 -21.21 -23.92 -19.43
N GLY A 607 -21.41 -23.18 -20.51
CA GLY A 607 -22.74 -22.82 -21.00
C GLY A 607 -23.46 -21.72 -20.21
N GLY A 608 -22.80 -21.14 -19.20
CA GLY A 608 -23.31 -19.97 -18.46
C GLY A 608 -24.39 -20.26 -17.43
N ARG A 609 -24.81 -21.53 -17.26
CA ARG A 609 -25.68 -21.98 -16.17
C ARG A 609 -25.18 -23.30 -15.61
N TYR A 610 -25.25 -23.46 -14.29
CA TYR A 610 -24.85 -24.66 -13.59
C TYR A 610 -25.96 -25.73 -13.67
N ASP A 611 -25.67 -26.89 -14.27
CA ASP A 611 -26.63 -28.01 -14.34
C ASP A 611 -26.37 -29.03 -13.21
N ALA A 612 -27.34 -29.19 -12.31
CA ALA A 612 -27.25 -30.13 -11.18
C ALA A 612 -27.43 -31.61 -11.57
N SER A 613 -27.80 -31.90 -12.83
CA SER A 613 -27.92 -33.28 -13.33
C SER A 613 -26.55 -33.90 -13.63
N MET A 614 -25.58 -33.07 -14.03
CA MET A 614 -24.21 -33.45 -14.35
C MET A 614 -23.32 -33.40 -13.10
N THR A 615 -22.13 -34.00 -13.20
CA THR A 615 -21.13 -33.89 -12.13
C THR A 615 -20.44 -32.53 -12.16
N PHE A 616 -19.88 -32.11 -11.02
CA PHE A 616 -19.12 -30.86 -10.93
C PHE A 616 -17.95 -30.78 -11.93
N THR A 617 -17.21 -31.88 -12.15
CA THR A 617 -16.10 -31.92 -13.12
C THR A 617 -16.57 -31.77 -14.57
N GLU A 618 -17.79 -32.18 -14.90
CA GLU A 618 -18.35 -31.97 -16.25
C GLU A 618 -18.84 -30.54 -16.44
N ASN A 619 -19.39 -29.93 -15.39
CA ASN A 619 -19.84 -28.54 -15.40
C ASN A 619 -18.71 -27.52 -15.48
N VAL A 620 -17.50 -27.90 -15.06
CA VAL A 620 -16.34 -27.02 -14.97
C VAL A 620 -15.16 -27.68 -15.68
N ASN A 621 -14.61 -27.06 -16.73
CA ASN A 621 -13.51 -27.61 -17.53
C ASN A 621 -12.15 -27.54 -16.80
N LEU A 622 -12.05 -28.21 -15.65
CA LEU A 622 -10.86 -28.33 -14.81
C LEU A 622 -10.50 -29.79 -14.62
N SER A 623 -9.20 -30.06 -14.44
CA SER A 623 -8.71 -31.41 -14.21
C SER A 623 -8.86 -31.82 -12.73
N ASP A 624 -9.16 -33.10 -12.48
CA ASP A 624 -9.32 -33.66 -11.13
C ASP A 624 -8.11 -33.44 -10.19
N PRO A 625 -6.85 -33.44 -10.68
CA PRO A 625 -5.70 -33.08 -9.87
C PRO A 625 -5.76 -31.65 -9.32
N ILE A 626 -6.46 -30.70 -9.96
CA ILE A 626 -6.60 -29.32 -9.46
C ILE A 626 -7.66 -29.30 -8.37
N LEU A 627 -8.81 -29.92 -8.66
CA LEU A 627 -9.96 -29.93 -7.77
C LEU A 627 -9.62 -30.55 -6.42
N SER A 628 -8.82 -31.62 -6.42
CA SER A 628 -8.30 -32.26 -5.21
C SER A 628 -7.29 -31.41 -4.41
N ARG A 629 -6.94 -30.19 -4.85
CA ARG A 629 -6.09 -29.23 -4.11
C ARG A 629 -6.88 -28.10 -3.47
N PHE A 630 -8.13 -27.91 -3.88
CA PHE A 630 -9.07 -27.03 -3.21
C PHE A 630 -9.65 -27.74 -1.99
N ASP A 631 -9.68 -27.04 -0.87
CA ASP A 631 -10.20 -27.59 0.38
C ASP A 631 -11.72 -27.38 0.47
N ILE A 632 -12.21 -26.25 -0.05
CA ILE A 632 -13.64 -25.90 -0.08
C ILE A 632 -14.06 -25.58 -1.51
N LEU A 633 -15.08 -26.28 -1.98
CA LEU A 633 -15.83 -26.01 -3.21
C LEU A 633 -17.19 -25.41 -2.84
N CYS A 634 -17.46 -24.20 -3.31
CA CYS A 634 -18.73 -23.52 -3.12
C CYS A 634 -19.45 -23.42 -4.46
N VAL A 635 -20.66 -23.96 -4.57
CA VAL A 635 -21.48 -23.86 -5.79
C VAL A 635 -22.62 -22.90 -5.53
N VAL A 636 -22.64 -21.79 -6.27
CA VAL A 636 -23.73 -20.82 -6.24
C VAL A 636 -24.71 -21.13 -7.35
N ARG A 637 -25.96 -21.41 -6.98
CA ARG A 637 -27.05 -21.65 -7.91
C ARG A 637 -28.04 -20.50 -7.80
N ASP A 638 -28.50 -20.03 -8.95
CA ASP A 638 -29.59 -19.07 -9.01
C ASP A 638 -30.93 -19.83 -9.07
N GLU A 639 -31.61 -19.96 -7.92
CA GLU A 639 -32.94 -20.54 -7.81
C GLU A 639 -33.98 -19.43 -7.65
N ILE A 640 -35.07 -19.48 -8.44
CA ILE A 640 -36.09 -18.42 -8.47
C ILE A 640 -37.01 -18.57 -7.24
N ASP A 641 -36.76 -17.75 -6.21
CA ASP A 641 -37.53 -17.70 -4.98
C ASP A 641 -38.09 -16.28 -4.74
N PRO A 642 -39.42 -16.05 -4.85
CA PRO A 642 -39.99 -14.69 -4.87
C PRO A 642 -39.74 -13.89 -3.58
N ILE A 643 -39.68 -14.57 -2.42
CA ILE A 643 -39.41 -13.94 -1.12
C ILE A 643 -37.96 -13.45 -1.04
N GLN A 644 -37.01 -14.30 -1.47
CA GLN A 644 -35.60 -13.96 -1.46
C GLN A 644 -35.29 -12.85 -2.45
N ASP A 645 -35.92 -12.87 -3.62
CA ASP A 645 -35.83 -11.82 -4.63
C ASP A 645 -36.34 -10.48 -4.09
N GLN A 646 -37.47 -10.48 -3.36
CA GLN A 646 -37.98 -9.25 -2.74
C GLN A 646 -37.01 -8.72 -1.66
N HIS A 647 -36.45 -9.60 -0.83
CA HIS A 647 -35.47 -9.21 0.18
C HIS A 647 -34.18 -8.66 -0.45
N LEU A 648 -33.70 -9.33 -1.50
CA LEU A 648 -32.54 -8.89 -2.28
C LEU A 648 -32.83 -7.54 -2.94
N ALA A 649 -33.98 -7.36 -3.57
CA ALA A 649 -34.39 -6.11 -4.21
C ALA A 649 -34.47 -4.96 -3.20
N LYS A 650 -35.15 -5.16 -2.06
CA LYS A 650 -35.21 -4.17 -0.97
C LYS A 650 -33.80 -3.80 -0.47
N PHE A 651 -32.94 -4.80 -0.32
CA PHE A 651 -31.56 -4.61 0.14
C PHE A 651 -30.73 -3.81 -0.88
N VAL A 652 -30.80 -4.15 -2.17
CA VAL A 652 -30.08 -3.45 -3.25
C VAL A 652 -30.56 -2.02 -3.39
N VAL A 653 -31.88 -1.78 -3.40
CA VAL A 653 -32.47 -0.43 -3.43
C VAL A 653 -32.03 0.38 -2.21
N GLY A 654 -32.09 -0.21 -1.02
CA GLY A 654 -31.60 0.43 0.21
C GLY A 654 -30.11 0.79 0.15
N SER A 655 -29.29 -0.07 -0.45
CA SER A 655 -27.87 0.20 -0.68
C SER A 655 -27.67 1.38 -1.63
N HIS A 656 -28.34 1.41 -2.79
CA HIS A 656 -28.22 2.52 -3.74
C HIS A 656 -28.66 3.86 -3.16
N ILE A 657 -29.70 3.88 -2.32
CA ILE A 657 -30.18 5.09 -1.64
C ILE A 657 -29.12 5.64 -0.66
N ARG A 658 -28.34 4.77 -0.01
CA ARG A 658 -27.29 5.16 0.94
C ARG A 658 -26.03 5.70 0.24
N HIS A 659 -25.70 5.21 -0.95
CA HIS A 659 -24.43 5.54 -1.64
C HIS A 659 -24.51 6.78 -2.56
N HIS A 660 -25.41 7.74 -2.30
CA HIS A 660 -25.54 8.93 -3.14
C HIS A 660 -24.60 10.07 -2.69
N PRO A 661 -23.84 10.73 -3.60
CA PRO A 661 -22.89 11.78 -3.25
C PRO A 661 -23.47 12.98 -2.48
N CYS A 662 -24.76 13.31 -2.67
CA CYS A 662 -25.41 14.44 -2.02
C CYS A 662 -25.84 14.18 -0.56
N LYS A 663 -25.76 12.94 -0.05
CA LYS A 663 -26.17 12.55 1.32
C LYS A 663 -24.99 12.42 2.30
N LYS A 664 -23.93 13.23 2.14
CA LYS A 664 -22.74 13.13 3.00
C LYS A 664 -22.93 13.65 4.43
N ASP A 665 -23.93 14.48 4.71
CA ASP A 665 -24.02 15.21 5.99
C ASP A 665 -25.32 14.99 6.80
N ALA A 666 -26.18 14.04 6.41
CA ALA A 666 -27.38 13.71 7.19
C ALA A 666 -27.15 12.42 8.01
N GLU A 667 -26.49 12.61 9.15
CA GLU A 667 -26.51 11.79 10.37
C GLU A 667 -26.31 10.26 10.25
N ASP A 668 -25.38 9.79 11.09
CA ASP A 668 -25.23 8.44 11.64
C ASP A 668 -26.51 7.84 12.30
N ALA A 669 -27.72 8.30 11.95
CA ALA A 669 -28.99 7.98 12.60
C ALA A 669 -29.86 6.95 11.84
N ALA A 670 -29.24 6.06 11.08
CA ALA A 670 -29.87 4.78 10.71
C ALA A 670 -28.79 3.71 10.46
N GLN A 671 -27.82 3.60 11.36
CA GLN A 671 -27.31 2.27 11.65
C GLN A 671 -28.54 1.46 12.06
N ILE A 672 -29.01 0.60 11.15
CA ILE A 672 -29.73 -0.59 11.61
C ILE A 672 -28.71 -1.23 12.55
N GLU A 673 -28.92 -1.10 13.86
CA GLU A 673 -28.18 -1.78 14.92
C GLU A 673 -28.34 -3.28 14.68
N ASN A 674 -27.60 -3.79 13.70
CA ASN A 674 -27.17 -5.17 13.74
C ASN A 674 -26.02 -5.16 14.75
N ASP A 675 -26.34 -5.31 16.04
CA ASP A 675 -25.39 -5.52 17.15
C ASP A 675 -24.28 -6.55 16.82
N LEU A 676 -24.53 -7.37 15.81
CA LEU A 676 -23.66 -8.41 15.29
C LEU A 676 -22.51 -7.87 14.41
N GLN A 677 -22.61 -6.72 13.75
CA GLN A 677 -21.61 -6.26 12.78
C GLN A 677 -20.39 -5.62 13.44
N VAL A 678 -19.20 -6.12 13.07
CA VAL A 678 -17.91 -5.57 13.53
C VAL A 678 -17.41 -4.52 12.51
N PRO A 679 -16.90 -3.36 12.96
CA PRO A 679 -16.26 -2.40 12.07
C PRO A 679 -15.10 -3.02 11.27
N GLN A 680 -15.00 -2.67 10.00
CA GLN A 680 -14.04 -3.29 9.07
C GLN A 680 -12.57 -3.11 9.48
N GLU A 681 -12.23 -1.94 10.02
CA GLU A 681 -10.87 -1.68 10.53
C GLU A 681 -10.53 -2.62 11.69
N MET A 682 -11.49 -2.83 12.59
CA MET A 682 -11.31 -3.70 13.73
C MET A 682 -11.21 -5.17 13.32
N LEU A 683 -12.00 -5.59 12.32
CA LEU A 683 -11.89 -6.92 11.72
C LEU A 683 -10.49 -7.15 11.11
N LYS A 684 -9.96 -6.17 10.38
CA LYS A 684 -8.60 -6.25 9.81
C LYS A 684 -7.55 -6.42 10.91
N LYS A 685 -7.59 -5.58 11.95
CA LYS A 685 -6.72 -5.72 13.14
C LYS A 685 -6.86 -7.09 13.79
N TYR A 686 -8.09 -7.59 13.93
CA TYR A 686 -8.39 -8.88 14.53
C TYR A 686 -7.78 -10.06 13.74
N ILE A 687 -7.92 -10.08 12.42
CA ILE A 687 -7.35 -11.14 11.56
C ILE A 687 -5.83 -11.16 11.68
N VAL A 688 -5.20 -9.98 11.61
CA VAL A 688 -3.74 -9.87 11.72
C VAL A 688 -3.27 -10.36 13.10
N TYR A 689 -3.90 -9.90 14.18
CA TYR A 689 -3.59 -10.33 15.55
C TYR A 689 -3.74 -11.85 15.73
N ALA A 690 -4.83 -12.42 15.23
CA ALA A 690 -5.13 -13.85 15.34
C ALA A 690 -4.12 -14.72 14.57
N ARG A 691 -3.66 -14.28 13.39
CA ARG A 691 -2.68 -15.03 12.57
C ARG A 691 -1.28 -15.06 13.18
N GLU A 692 -0.87 -13.98 13.85
CA GLU A 692 0.50 -13.85 14.34
C GLU A 692 0.70 -14.42 15.73
N ASN A 693 -0.25 -14.20 16.65
CA ASN A 693 -0.08 -14.56 18.05
C ASN A 693 -0.56 -15.98 18.41
N ILE A 694 -1.37 -16.62 17.55
CA ILE A 694 -2.10 -17.84 17.94
C ILE A 694 -1.76 -19.03 17.04
N HIS A 695 -1.27 -20.07 17.71
CA HIS A 695 -0.82 -21.33 17.12
C HIS A 695 -1.60 -22.49 17.75
N PRO A 696 -2.76 -22.88 17.17
CA PRO A 696 -3.64 -23.88 17.73
C PRO A 696 -3.05 -25.30 17.71
N LYS A 697 -3.09 -25.97 18.87
CA LYS A 697 -2.59 -27.34 19.08
C LYS A 697 -3.74 -28.36 19.06
N LEU A 698 -3.43 -29.54 18.51
CA LEU A 698 -4.31 -30.71 18.48
C LEU A 698 -3.97 -31.66 19.65
N GLN A 699 -4.49 -31.41 20.85
CA GLN A 699 -4.28 -32.32 22.01
C GLN A 699 -5.52 -33.14 22.37
N ASN A 700 -6.72 -32.54 22.35
CA ASN A 700 -7.96 -33.14 22.86
C ASN A 700 -8.99 -33.40 21.76
N MET A 701 -8.55 -33.92 20.61
CA MET A 701 -9.47 -34.25 19.51
C MET A 701 -9.82 -35.75 19.52
N ASP A 702 -11.10 -36.06 19.35
CA ASP A 702 -11.56 -37.41 19.06
C ASP A 702 -11.08 -37.88 17.67
N GLN A 703 -9.88 -38.45 17.61
CA GLN A 703 -9.27 -38.97 16.37
C GLN A 703 -10.16 -40.02 15.70
N ASP A 704 -10.80 -40.87 16.50
CA ASP A 704 -11.70 -41.91 16.04
C ASP A 704 -12.92 -41.37 15.31
N LYS A 705 -13.37 -40.16 15.67
CA LYS A 705 -14.56 -39.55 15.07
C LYS A 705 -14.30 -39.16 13.61
N VAL A 706 -13.16 -38.52 13.34
CA VAL A 706 -12.74 -38.15 11.98
C VAL A 706 -12.54 -39.40 11.12
N ALA A 707 -11.95 -40.45 11.70
CA ALA A 707 -11.77 -41.74 11.01
C ALA A 707 -13.13 -42.37 10.62
N LYS A 708 -14.09 -42.43 11.55
CA LYS A 708 -15.44 -42.95 11.28
C LYS A 708 -16.15 -42.16 10.17
N ILE A 709 -16.09 -40.83 10.22
CA ILE A 709 -16.70 -39.96 9.21
C ILE A 709 -16.08 -40.21 7.84
N TYR A 710 -14.75 -40.31 7.76
CA TYR A 710 -14.06 -40.60 6.51
C TYR A 710 -14.45 -41.97 5.93
N THR A 711 -14.52 -43.02 6.76
CA THR A 711 -14.95 -44.36 6.32
C THR A 711 -16.38 -44.32 5.78
N GLN A 712 -17.30 -43.67 6.50
CA GLN A 712 -18.70 -43.55 6.09
C GLN A 712 -18.82 -42.78 4.76
N LEU A 713 -18.14 -41.64 4.65
CA LEU A 713 -18.09 -40.84 3.43
C LEU A 713 -17.58 -41.65 2.24
N ARG A 714 -16.47 -42.37 2.43
CA ARG A 714 -15.88 -43.18 1.36
C ARG A 714 -16.81 -44.33 0.93
N GLN A 715 -17.52 -44.95 1.87
CA GLN A 715 -18.46 -46.03 1.57
C GLN A 715 -19.66 -45.53 0.74
N GLU A 716 -20.28 -44.43 1.17
CA GLU A 716 -21.39 -43.81 0.44
C GLU A 716 -20.96 -43.28 -0.94
N SER A 717 -19.76 -42.71 -1.02
CA SER A 717 -19.23 -42.20 -2.28
C SER A 717 -18.96 -43.28 -3.32
N LEU A 718 -18.44 -44.44 -2.89
CA LEU A 718 -18.23 -45.63 -3.73
C LEU A 718 -19.56 -46.23 -4.19
N ALA A 719 -20.54 -46.33 -3.29
CA ALA A 719 -21.86 -46.85 -3.63
C ALA A 719 -22.55 -46.03 -4.73
N THR A 720 -22.26 -44.73 -4.77
CA THR A 720 -22.99 -43.80 -5.63
C THR A 720 -22.23 -43.41 -6.91
N GLY A 721 -20.96 -43.82 -7.06
CA GLY A 721 -20.14 -43.46 -8.23
C GLY A 721 -19.78 -41.96 -8.28
N SER A 722 -19.67 -41.34 -7.10
CA SER A 722 -19.29 -39.93 -6.93
C SER A 722 -17.77 -39.71 -7.00
N LEU A 723 -17.34 -38.44 -6.95
CA LEU A 723 -15.92 -38.06 -6.89
C LEU A 723 -15.17 -38.78 -5.75
N PRO A 724 -13.98 -39.34 -6.00
CA PRO A 724 -13.25 -40.12 -5.01
C PRO A 724 -12.70 -39.25 -3.88
N ILE A 725 -13.03 -39.60 -2.63
CA ILE A 725 -12.55 -38.89 -1.44
C ILE A 725 -11.13 -39.35 -1.08
N THR A 726 -10.18 -38.43 -1.19
CA THR A 726 -8.77 -38.64 -0.82
C THR A 726 -8.47 -38.25 0.63
N VAL A 727 -7.27 -38.62 1.12
CA VAL A 727 -6.75 -38.23 2.44
C VAL A 727 -6.65 -36.70 2.60
N ARG A 728 -6.53 -35.95 1.49
CA ARG A 728 -6.43 -34.49 1.53
C ARG A 728 -7.64 -33.83 2.18
N HIS A 729 -8.84 -34.40 1.99
CA HIS A 729 -10.05 -33.86 2.64
C HIS A 729 -10.00 -34.00 4.17
N ILE A 730 -9.32 -35.02 4.71
CA ILE A 730 -9.08 -35.14 6.15
C ILE A 730 -8.14 -34.02 6.61
N GLU A 731 -7.08 -33.75 5.85
CA GLU A 731 -6.19 -32.62 6.14
C GLU A 731 -6.95 -31.29 6.07
N SER A 732 -7.86 -31.12 5.12
CA SER A 732 -8.73 -29.94 5.01
C SER A 732 -9.61 -29.76 6.25
N ILE A 733 -10.20 -30.83 6.79
CA ILE A 733 -10.98 -30.78 8.04
C ILE A 733 -10.10 -30.30 9.20
N ILE A 734 -8.88 -30.82 9.31
CA ILE A 734 -7.95 -30.41 10.38
C ILE A 734 -7.57 -28.93 10.23
N ARG A 735 -7.23 -28.47 9.03
CA ARG A 735 -6.91 -27.05 8.76
C ARG A 735 -8.08 -26.13 9.09
N MET A 736 -9.31 -26.51 8.70
CA MET A 736 -10.51 -25.73 9.01
C MET A 736 -10.79 -25.69 10.51
N SER A 737 -10.54 -26.78 11.23
CA SER A 737 -10.70 -26.83 12.69
C SER A 737 -9.72 -25.88 13.40
N GLU A 738 -8.47 -25.83 12.93
CA GLU A 738 -7.45 -24.89 13.41
C GLU A 738 -7.81 -23.44 13.08
N ALA A 739 -8.29 -23.18 11.86
CA ALA A 739 -8.75 -21.85 11.46
C ALA A 739 -9.92 -21.36 12.33
N HIS A 740 -10.86 -22.25 12.66
CA HIS A 740 -11.97 -21.94 13.56
C HIS A 740 -11.49 -21.69 15.00
N ALA A 741 -10.54 -22.48 15.51
CA ALA A 741 -9.93 -22.23 16.82
C ALA A 741 -9.22 -20.87 16.85
N ARG A 742 -8.47 -20.54 15.79
CA ARG A 742 -7.80 -19.24 15.61
C ARG A 742 -8.79 -18.08 15.55
N MET A 743 -9.94 -18.27 14.90
CA MET A 743 -11.04 -17.29 14.86
C MET A 743 -11.58 -16.94 16.25
N HIS A 744 -11.57 -17.88 17.20
CA HIS A 744 -11.95 -17.67 18.60
C HIS A 744 -10.79 -17.28 19.52
N LEU A 745 -9.59 -17.06 18.96
CA LEU A 745 -8.35 -16.87 19.71
C LEU A 745 -8.04 -18.01 20.71
N ARG A 746 -8.41 -19.25 20.36
CA ARG A 746 -8.15 -20.44 21.20
C ARG A 746 -6.85 -21.13 20.78
N GLU A 747 -6.04 -21.50 21.76
CA GLU A 747 -4.80 -22.29 21.55
C GLU A 747 -5.07 -23.79 21.37
N TYR A 748 -6.28 -24.26 21.66
CA TYR A 748 -6.63 -25.68 21.59
C TYR A 748 -7.89 -25.87 20.75
N VAL A 749 -7.85 -26.85 19.86
CA VAL A 749 -9.00 -27.26 19.06
C VAL A 749 -9.97 -28.07 19.92
N GLN A 750 -11.26 -27.73 19.88
CA GLN A 750 -12.33 -28.46 20.54
C GLN A 750 -13.13 -29.31 19.53
N ASP A 751 -13.91 -30.28 20.02
CA ASP A 751 -14.78 -31.10 19.17
C ASP A 751 -15.85 -30.28 18.44
N ASP A 752 -16.26 -29.15 19.01
CA ASP A 752 -17.15 -28.17 18.39
C ASP A 752 -16.58 -27.59 17.09
N ASP A 753 -15.28 -27.31 17.08
CA ASP A 753 -14.58 -26.75 15.92
C ASP A 753 -14.46 -27.83 14.82
N VAL A 754 -14.21 -29.09 15.22
CA VAL A 754 -14.19 -30.24 14.31
C VAL A 754 -15.56 -30.50 13.70
N ASN A 755 -16.63 -30.42 14.49
CA ASN A 755 -18.00 -30.57 13.98
C ASN A 755 -18.32 -29.49 12.94
N MET A 756 -17.90 -28.25 13.18
CA MET A 756 -18.07 -27.16 12.21
C MET A 756 -17.26 -27.38 10.94
N ALA A 757 -16.00 -27.83 11.06
CA ALA A 757 -15.17 -28.16 9.90
C ALA A 757 -15.74 -29.32 9.07
N VAL A 758 -16.24 -30.36 9.73
CA VAL A 758 -16.94 -31.48 9.08
C VAL A 758 -18.19 -31.01 8.38
N ARG A 759 -19.00 -30.14 9.01
CA ARG A 759 -20.19 -29.56 8.38
C ARG A 759 -19.81 -28.81 7.11
N MET A 760 -18.81 -27.94 7.16
CA MET A 760 -18.33 -27.18 5.99
C MET A 760 -17.88 -28.10 4.86
N MET A 761 -17.09 -29.13 5.17
CA MET A 761 -16.61 -30.09 4.17
C MET A 761 -17.74 -30.91 3.55
N LEU A 762 -18.68 -31.38 4.36
CA LEU A 762 -19.83 -32.14 3.88
C LEU A 762 -20.76 -31.30 3.01
N GLU A 763 -21.04 -30.05 3.41
CA GLU A 763 -21.87 -29.12 2.65
C GLU A 763 -21.24 -28.84 1.28
N SER A 764 -19.92 -28.60 1.25
CA SER A 764 -19.13 -28.51 0.01
C SER A 764 -19.28 -29.74 -0.87
N PHE A 765 -19.09 -30.93 -0.29
CA PHE A 765 -19.08 -32.16 -1.07
C PHE A 765 -20.48 -32.47 -1.62
N VAL A 766 -21.52 -32.31 -0.81
CA VAL A 766 -22.91 -32.58 -1.18
C VAL A 766 -23.37 -31.69 -2.34
N GLU A 767 -23.02 -30.40 -2.35
CA GLU A 767 -23.42 -29.46 -3.41
C GLU A 767 -22.79 -29.76 -4.78
N THR A 768 -21.64 -30.42 -4.80
CA THR A 768 -20.93 -30.79 -6.04
C THR A 768 -21.44 -32.10 -6.66
N GLN A 769 -22.28 -32.85 -5.95
CA GLN A 769 -22.84 -34.11 -6.45
C GLN A 769 -24.09 -33.90 -7.33
N LYS A 770 -24.37 -34.92 -8.14
CA LYS A 770 -25.61 -35.03 -8.91
C LYS A 770 -26.83 -34.95 -8.00
N TYR A 771 -27.93 -34.41 -8.49
CA TYR A 771 -29.15 -34.19 -7.71
C TYR A 771 -29.67 -35.43 -6.93
N SER A 772 -29.73 -36.61 -7.55
CA SER A 772 -30.20 -37.84 -6.88
C SER A 772 -29.30 -38.26 -5.72
N VAL A 773 -27.99 -38.14 -5.92
CA VAL A 773 -26.92 -38.46 -4.96
C VAL A 773 -26.88 -37.44 -3.83
N MET A 774 -27.03 -36.16 -4.17
CA MET A 774 -27.13 -35.08 -3.23
C MET A 774 -28.27 -35.34 -2.23
N LYS A 775 -29.42 -35.83 -2.70
CA LYS A 775 -30.56 -36.15 -1.83
C LYS A 775 -30.29 -37.34 -0.90
N SER A 776 -29.71 -38.43 -1.40
CA SER A 776 -29.37 -39.59 -0.57
C SER A 776 -28.30 -39.24 0.48
N MET A 777 -27.25 -38.51 0.08
CA MET A 777 -26.19 -38.04 0.97
C MET A 777 -26.71 -37.09 2.04
N ARG A 778 -27.61 -36.15 1.70
CA ARG A 778 -28.24 -35.26 2.69
C ARG A 778 -29.02 -36.03 3.75
N GLN A 779 -29.68 -37.13 3.37
CA GLN A 779 -30.39 -37.99 4.33
C GLN A 779 -29.41 -38.76 5.22
N ALA A 780 -28.36 -39.36 4.65
CA ALA A 780 -27.36 -40.12 5.40
C ALA A 780 -26.59 -39.25 6.41
N PHE A 781 -26.29 -38.00 6.06
CA PHE A 781 -25.48 -37.08 6.86
C PHE A 781 -26.27 -35.95 7.53
N GLN A 782 -27.61 -36.06 7.61
CA GLN A 782 -28.49 -35.03 8.15
C GLN A 782 -28.11 -34.58 9.57
N ARG A 783 -27.64 -35.51 10.40
CA ARG A 783 -27.19 -35.24 11.78
C ARG A 783 -26.00 -34.28 11.86
N TYR A 784 -25.07 -34.35 10.89
CA TYR A 784 -23.91 -33.47 10.86
C TYR A 784 -24.24 -32.12 10.20
N LEU A 785 -25.11 -32.12 9.19
CA LEU A 785 -25.54 -30.90 8.48
C LEU A 785 -26.45 -29.99 9.31
N SER A 786 -27.20 -30.56 10.26
CA SER A 786 -28.07 -29.80 11.18
C SER A 786 -27.33 -29.22 12.39
N PHE A 787 -26.06 -29.55 12.60
CA PHE A 787 -25.27 -29.08 13.74
C PHE A 787 -25.16 -27.55 13.76
N LYS A 788 -25.54 -26.92 14.88
CA LYS A 788 -25.58 -25.45 15.09
C LYS A 788 -26.41 -24.67 14.04
N LYS A 789 -27.41 -25.27 13.40
CA LYS A 789 -28.48 -24.48 12.74
C LYS A 789 -29.54 -24.13 13.78
N ASP A 790 -30.05 -22.90 13.74
CA ASP A 790 -31.13 -22.51 14.64
C ASP A 790 -32.36 -23.37 14.32
N HIS A 791 -33.00 -23.94 15.36
CA HIS A 791 -34.19 -24.78 15.17
C HIS A 791 -35.30 -24.03 14.43
N SER A 792 -35.40 -22.71 14.66
CA SER A 792 -36.32 -21.82 13.96
C SER A 792 -35.99 -21.70 12.46
N GLU A 793 -34.72 -21.69 12.08
CA GLU A 793 -34.30 -21.61 10.68
C GLU A 793 -34.55 -22.94 9.94
N LEU A 794 -34.34 -24.07 10.62
CA LEU A 794 -34.66 -25.40 10.08
C LEU A 794 -36.17 -25.56 9.84
N LEU A 795 -37.00 -25.17 10.81
CA LEU A 795 -38.46 -25.19 10.66
C LEU A 795 -38.92 -24.24 9.55
N PHE A 796 -38.29 -23.07 9.43
CA PHE A 796 -38.54 -22.15 8.33
C PHE A 796 -38.20 -22.77 6.97
N TYR A 797 -37.06 -23.46 6.86
CA TYR A 797 -36.69 -24.13 5.62
C TYR A 797 -37.70 -25.19 5.19
N ILE A 798 -38.20 -25.99 6.15
CA ILE A 798 -39.24 -27.00 5.89
C ILE A 798 -40.54 -26.32 5.43
N LEU A 799 -40.94 -25.27 6.14
CA LEU A 799 -42.13 -24.49 5.81
C LEU A 799 -42.01 -23.91 4.39
N ARG A 800 -40.86 -23.34 4.05
CA ARG A 800 -40.55 -22.81 2.72
C ARG A 800 -40.64 -23.88 1.64
N GLN A 801 -40.09 -25.08 1.90
CA GLN A 801 -40.20 -26.18 0.95
C GLN A 801 -41.66 -26.59 0.73
N LEU A 802 -42.46 -26.65 1.80
CA LEU A 802 -43.91 -26.93 1.71
C LEU A 802 -44.65 -25.82 0.94
N THR A 803 -44.29 -24.55 1.13
CA THR A 803 -44.88 -23.45 0.35
C THR A 803 -44.57 -23.57 -1.14
N GLN A 804 -43.34 -23.97 -1.49
CA GLN A 804 -42.92 -24.09 -2.88
C GLN A 804 -43.56 -25.31 -3.54
N ASP A 805 -43.64 -26.44 -2.84
CA ASP A 805 -44.36 -27.63 -3.30
C ASP A 805 -45.84 -27.29 -3.59
N GLN A 806 -46.50 -26.57 -2.68
CA GLN A 806 -47.88 -26.10 -2.85
C GLN A 806 -48.04 -25.09 -3.98
N LEU A 807 -47.13 -24.11 -4.11
CA LEU A 807 -47.12 -23.16 -5.22
C LEU A 807 -46.99 -23.86 -6.58
N THR A 808 -46.11 -24.86 -6.65
CA THR A 808 -45.90 -25.62 -7.89
C THR A 808 -47.14 -26.44 -8.24
N PHE A 809 -47.77 -27.06 -7.24
CA PHE A 809 -49.02 -27.78 -7.41
C PHE A 809 -50.16 -26.85 -7.87
N GLN A 810 -50.31 -25.69 -7.23
CA GLN A 810 -51.34 -24.72 -7.60
C GLN A 810 -51.11 -24.13 -8.99
N ARG A 811 -49.86 -23.79 -9.37
CA ARG A 811 -49.53 -23.33 -10.74
C ARG A 811 -49.80 -24.39 -11.80
N ALA A 812 -49.59 -25.67 -11.48
CA ALA A 812 -49.90 -26.77 -12.40
C ALA A 812 -51.42 -27.01 -12.56
N THR A 813 -52.23 -26.61 -11.58
CA THR A 813 -53.67 -26.90 -11.53
C THR A 813 -54.54 -25.70 -11.93
N ASN A 814 -54.14 -24.47 -11.55
CA ASN A 814 -54.84 -23.22 -11.79
C ASN A 814 -53.96 -22.24 -12.59
N ALA A 815 -54.51 -21.64 -13.65
CA ALA A 815 -53.86 -20.60 -14.46
C ALA A 815 -53.91 -19.19 -13.83
N MET A 816 -54.66 -19.00 -12.73
CA MET A 816 -54.68 -17.76 -11.96
C MET A 816 -53.74 -17.87 -10.75
N GLU A 817 -52.87 -16.89 -10.58
CA GLU A 817 -52.01 -16.76 -9.40
C GLU A 817 -52.87 -16.58 -8.15
N ALA A 818 -52.95 -17.61 -7.30
CA ALA A 818 -53.62 -17.50 -6.01
C ALA A 818 -52.78 -16.61 -5.07
N LEU A 819 -53.37 -15.53 -4.57
CA LEU A 819 -52.74 -14.52 -3.69
C LEU A 819 -52.40 -15.06 -2.29
N THR A 820 -53.04 -16.15 -1.88
CA THR A 820 -52.90 -16.72 -0.53
C THR A 820 -52.76 -18.24 -0.60
N ILE A 821 -51.69 -18.76 -0.01
CA ILE A 821 -51.40 -20.19 0.08
C ILE A 821 -51.80 -20.66 1.48
N GLU A 822 -52.55 -21.75 1.55
CA GLU A 822 -52.89 -22.41 2.81
C GLU A 822 -52.05 -23.69 2.95
N ILE A 823 -51.39 -23.86 4.10
CA ILE A 823 -50.59 -25.05 4.42
C ILE A 823 -51.12 -25.67 5.70
N ASP A 824 -51.38 -26.97 5.68
CA ASP A 824 -51.82 -27.70 6.87
C ASP A 824 -50.68 -27.84 7.89
N GLU A 825 -50.98 -27.59 9.17
CA GLU A 825 -50.02 -27.74 10.28
C GLU A 825 -49.51 -29.19 10.39
N LYS A 826 -50.33 -30.17 10.01
CA LYS A 826 -49.97 -31.60 10.06
C LYS A 826 -48.75 -31.91 9.21
N ASP A 827 -48.67 -31.33 8.01
CA ASP A 827 -47.56 -31.58 7.08
C ASP A 827 -46.25 -31.00 7.61
N LEU A 828 -46.31 -29.81 8.24
CA LEU A 828 -45.17 -29.22 8.91
C LEU A 828 -44.73 -30.07 10.11
N MET A 829 -45.69 -30.54 10.92
CA MET A 829 -45.41 -31.34 12.12
C MET A 829 -44.79 -32.70 11.76
N ASP A 830 -45.25 -33.34 10.69
CA ASP A 830 -44.71 -34.64 10.27
C ASP A 830 -43.30 -34.52 9.68
N LYS A 831 -42.99 -33.45 8.94
CA LYS A 831 -41.62 -33.14 8.53
C LYS A 831 -40.73 -32.70 9.72
N ALA A 832 -41.28 -31.98 10.70
CA ALA A 832 -40.54 -31.58 11.91
C ALA A 832 -40.15 -32.77 12.80
N LYS A 833 -41.04 -33.78 12.92
CA LYS A 833 -40.74 -35.04 13.64
C LYS A 833 -39.56 -35.79 13.05
N GLN A 834 -39.31 -35.69 11.73
CA GLN A 834 -38.13 -36.30 11.09
C GLN A 834 -36.81 -35.65 11.53
N ILE A 835 -36.86 -34.47 12.15
CA ILE A 835 -35.71 -33.72 12.66
C ILE A 835 -35.70 -33.73 14.20
N ASP A 836 -36.47 -34.63 14.84
CA ASP A 836 -36.62 -34.73 16.31
C ASP A 836 -37.12 -33.42 16.97
N ILE A 837 -37.84 -32.57 16.24
CA ILE A 837 -38.46 -31.35 16.77
C ILE A 837 -39.94 -31.63 17.04
N HIS A 838 -40.34 -31.56 18.31
CA HIS A 838 -41.71 -31.84 18.75
C HIS A 838 -42.53 -30.60 19.11
N ASP A 839 -41.90 -29.44 19.32
CA ASP A 839 -42.59 -28.20 19.70
C ASP A 839 -42.42 -27.10 18.64
N LEU A 840 -43.55 -26.64 18.09
CA LEU A 840 -43.63 -25.61 17.05
C LEU A 840 -44.03 -24.24 17.60
N LYS A 841 -44.47 -24.14 18.87
CA LYS A 841 -44.93 -22.88 19.46
C LYS A 841 -43.87 -21.77 19.50
N PRO A 842 -42.59 -22.05 19.84
CA PRO A 842 -41.54 -21.03 19.80
C PRO A 842 -41.27 -20.51 18.39
N PHE A 843 -41.55 -21.31 17.37
CA PHE A 843 -41.36 -20.94 15.97
C PHE A 843 -42.42 -19.94 15.49
N TYR A 844 -43.70 -20.15 15.85
CA TYR A 844 -44.76 -19.20 15.50
C TYR A 844 -44.59 -17.82 16.15
N GLN A 845 -43.92 -17.75 17.30
CA GLN A 845 -43.61 -16.50 18.00
C GLN A 845 -42.29 -15.87 17.53
N SER A 846 -41.54 -16.54 16.66
CA SER A 846 -40.24 -16.05 16.22
C SER A 846 -40.39 -14.92 15.20
N LYS A 847 -39.50 -13.92 15.29
CA LYS A 847 -39.44 -12.81 14.33
C LYS A 847 -39.24 -13.28 12.88
N ILE A 848 -38.63 -14.45 12.69
CA ILE A 848 -38.41 -15.07 11.38
C ILE A 848 -39.74 -15.45 10.72
N PHE A 849 -40.72 -15.92 11.51
CA PHE A 849 -42.04 -16.31 11.00
C PHE A 849 -42.85 -15.07 10.56
N GLU A 850 -42.84 -14.02 11.39
CA GLU A 850 -43.53 -12.75 11.07
C GLU A 850 -42.88 -12.01 9.90
N ASN A 851 -41.54 -11.91 9.86
CA ASN A 851 -40.81 -11.18 8.80
C ASN A 851 -41.07 -11.74 7.40
N ASN A 852 -41.39 -13.03 7.29
CA ASN A 852 -41.63 -13.69 6.01
C ASN A 852 -43.13 -13.78 5.64
N HIS A 853 -43.99 -12.99 6.29
CA HIS A 853 -45.43 -12.90 5.99
C HIS A 853 -46.20 -14.22 6.15
N PHE A 854 -45.82 -15.02 7.15
CA PHE A 854 -46.60 -16.18 7.57
C PHE A 854 -47.52 -15.82 8.74
N VAL A 855 -48.78 -16.25 8.64
CA VAL A 855 -49.78 -16.09 9.71
C VAL A 855 -50.28 -17.47 10.10
N TYR A 856 -50.17 -17.82 11.38
CA TYR A 856 -50.71 -19.06 11.91
C TYR A 856 -52.14 -18.84 12.39
N ASP A 857 -53.11 -19.55 11.81
CA ASP A 857 -54.48 -19.57 12.30
C ASP A 857 -54.73 -20.81 13.18
N ALA A 858 -54.72 -20.58 14.50
CA ALA A 858 -54.93 -21.63 15.51
C ALA A 858 -56.32 -22.29 15.44
N ARG A 859 -57.33 -21.64 14.84
CA ARG A 859 -58.70 -22.21 14.76
C ARG A 859 -58.83 -23.21 13.62
N ARG A 860 -58.19 -22.92 12.50
CA ARG A 860 -58.21 -23.75 11.29
C ARG A 860 -57.03 -24.73 11.22
N LYS A 861 -55.99 -24.54 12.04
CA LYS A 861 -54.73 -25.31 12.01
C LYS A 861 -54.04 -25.24 10.65
N VAL A 862 -54.13 -24.06 10.03
CA VAL A 862 -53.49 -23.75 8.76
C VAL A 862 -52.53 -22.59 8.94
N ILE A 863 -51.44 -22.65 8.18
CA ILE A 863 -50.47 -21.58 8.04
C ILE A 863 -50.81 -20.88 6.73
N LEU A 864 -51.19 -19.63 6.84
CA LEU A 864 -51.49 -18.76 5.71
C LEU A 864 -50.22 -18.05 5.29
N HIS A 865 -49.92 -18.11 4.01
CA HIS A 865 -48.86 -17.32 3.40
C HIS A 865 -49.47 -16.40 2.34
N THR A 866 -49.33 -15.10 2.55
CA THR A 866 -49.63 -14.09 1.54
C THR A 866 -48.40 -13.88 0.67
N VAL A 867 -48.49 -14.21 -0.62
CA VAL A 867 -47.40 -13.89 -1.58
C VAL A 867 -47.59 -12.43 -1.98
N PRO A 868 -46.59 -11.56 -1.81
CA PRO A 868 -46.70 -10.17 -2.24
C PRO A 868 -46.81 -10.12 -3.77
N GLU A 869 -47.72 -9.28 -4.27
CA GLU A 869 -47.93 -9.04 -5.70
C GLU A 869 -46.59 -8.78 -6.42
N ALA A 870 -46.37 -9.50 -7.52
CA ALA A 870 -45.56 -8.94 -8.58
C ALA A 870 -46.30 -7.67 -9.03
N ILE A 871 -45.73 -6.51 -8.74
CA ILE A 871 -46.29 -5.19 -9.03
C ILE A 871 -46.71 -5.14 -10.50
N GLY A 872 -48.01 -5.29 -10.72
CA GLY A 872 -48.67 -5.21 -12.00
C GLY A 872 -49.89 -4.33 -11.84
N GLU A 873 -49.69 -3.09 -11.43
CA GLU A 873 -50.57 -1.92 -11.62
C GLU A 873 -49.97 -0.71 -10.89
N PHE A 874 -49.08 0.01 -11.58
CA PHE A 874 -48.85 1.45 -11.44
C PHE A 874 -48.33 2.01 -12.76
#